data_AF-A0A9W9GCY0-F1
#
_entry.id   AF-A0A9W9GCY0-F1
#
_cell.length_a   1.000
_cell.length_b   1.000
_cell.length_c   1.000
_cell.angle_alpha   90.00
_cell.angle_beta   90.00
_cell.angle_gamma   90.00
#
_symmetry.space_group_name_H-M   'P 1'
#
loop_
_entity.id
_entity.type
_entity.pdbx_description
1 polymer ?
#
loop_
_entity_poly.entity_id
_entity_poly.type
_entity_poly.pdbx_seq_one_letter_code
_entity_poly.pdbx_strand_id
1 'polypeptide(L)'
;METSTTPSTRVQYQDKEYNVIKEGLAHILNPPAQEAASKGTKRDLKEDDESQSVFYNPIQQFNRDLSVLAIRAFGEHAVDVRKQKVDRRNKKSAGKNEKGPAGKRKREDDTEESPAPKRVEGENGEKSEVESEVTVQPAKENPEGENGSKPETTAQQPAPAAEEKDSMVFTVLDALSATGLRALRYASELPMVSKVVANDLSSSAIKSMKTNIEYNKLEDRIKPNLGDARVYMYGLSGVEKFDVIDLDPYGTAAPFLDAAVQGVKDGGLLCVTCTDASIWASTGYSEKSFSLYGGIPIKGHHSHEGGLRLILNSVAMSASKYGFAIEPLLSLSIDFYARVFVRVYRSPAQVKFLGANSMVVYNCDSGCGAWSTQPLASLRKKLDRKGNPLYHHGLAQGPVSGSNCEHCGFKTHLAGPMWAGPLHNPHFIQKILATLPKLDSQTYQTIPRIEGMLTTALEEDLDLTPPTTSSTTSSETPKADDTQSAEYPAIIPRQDPALHEPHPFYLNLSALSKVMHCSTVPLDEFRGALHSIGYRSTRSHAKPNAMRTDAPFSVIWEVMREWIRQESPIKETSLKPGTAGAVIMAKSRDNLRKLDDKDQWLSLLKTDLLAAVESGRDITDLVTKVEASLYRSGSRQAWKPSAGSSETQSEPQPQPSAENESQSSSAKDKSAHPSSLEIKFDPALGRAASAAHSKKRLVRYQINPRANWGPLNRASVTQ
;
A
#
# COMPACT_ATOMS: atom_id res chain seq x y z
N MET A 1 -1.88 -34.92 19.09
CA MET A 1 -2.49 -33.86 19.94
C MET A 1 -3.87 -33.60 19.39
N GLU A 2 -4.86 -33.91 20.22
CA GLU A 2 -6.29 -33.93 19.89
C GLU A 2 -6.77 -32.59 19.34
N THR A 3 -7.57 -32.66 18.28
CA THR A 3 -8.24 -31.52 17.66
C THR A 3 -9.25 -30.94 18.63
N SER A 4 -8.98 -29.73 19.14
CA SER A 4 -9.99 -28.89 19.78
C SER A 4 -10.98 -28.41 18.70
N THR A 5 -11.96 -29.25 18.38
CA THR A 5 -13.23 -28.82 17.82
C THR A 5 -14.03 -28.25 18.99
N THR A 6 -14.22 -26.94 19.01
CA THR A 6 -15.21 -26.29 19.89
C THR A 6 -16.53 -27.06 19.75
N PRO A 7 -17.13 -27.57 20.83
CA PRO A 7 -18.38 -28.31 20.72
C PRO A 7 -19.44 -27.39 20.09
N SER A 8 -19.98 -27.78 18.94
CA SER A 8 -21.09 -27.05 18.33
C SER A 8 -22.28 -27.17 19.28
N THR A 9 -22.55 -26.07 19.99
CA THR A 9 -23.68 -26.03 20.91
C THR A 9 -24.92 -25.87 20.04
N ARG A 10 -25.75 -26.91 19.97
CA ARG A 10 -27.01 -26.87 19.23
C ARG A 10 -28.05 -26.15 20.07
N VAL A 11 -28.78 -25.23 19.43
CA VAL A 11 -29.86 -24.49 20.07
C VAL A 11 -31.11 -24.54 19.20
N GLN A 12 -32.28 -24.60 19.83
CA GLN A 12 -33.53 -24.29 19.15
C GLN A 12 -33.82 -22.80 19.26
N TYR A 13 -34.10 -22.17 18.13
CA TYR A 13 -34.46 -20.76 18.03
C TYR A 13 -35.51 -20.59 16.94
N GLN A 14 -36.62 -19.92 17.23
CA GLN A 14 -37.74 -19.73 16.28
C GLN A 14 -38.17 -21.06 15.59
N ASP A 15 -38.39 -22.10 16.40
CA ASP A 15 -38.82 -23.44 15.97
C ASP A 15 -37.88 -24.15 14.97
N LYS A 16 -36.61 -23.71 14.90
CA LYS A 16 -35.57 -24.31 14.06
C LYS A 16 -34.33 -24.64 14.88
N GLU A 17 -33.66 -25.72 14.51
CA GLU A 17 -32.39 -26.14 15.11
C GLU A 17 -31.22 -25.45 14.41
N TYR A 18 -30.30 -24.89 15.19
CA TYR A 18 -29.09 -24.23 14.71
C TYR A 18 -27.85 -24.70 15.45
N ASN A 19 -26.72 -24.71 14.77
CA ASN A 19 -25.40 -24.74 15.40
C ASN A 19 -24.96 -23.32 15.71
N VAL A 20 -24.65 -23.05 16.97
CA VAL A 20 -24.12 -21.73 17.37
C VAL A 20 -22.63 -21.69 17.12
N ILE A 21 -22.19 -20.70 16.35
CA ILE A 21 -20.78 -20.37 16.18
C ILE A 21 -20.52 -19.07 16.92
N LYS A 22 -19.56 -19.09 17.84
CA LYS A 22 -19.10 -17.89 18.54
C LYS A 22 -17.77 -17.42 17.94
N GLU A 23 -17.71 -16.15 17.56
CA GLU A 23 -16.45 -15.49 17.19
C GLU A 23 -16.41 -14.09 17.82
N GLY A 24 -15.35 -13.81 18.58
CA GLY A 24 -15.32 -12.63 19.43
C GLY A 24 -16.44 -12.68 20.47
N LEU A 25 -17.21 -11.59 20.57
CA LEU A 25 -18.40 -11.53 21.41
C LEU A 25 -19.68 -11.90 20.67
N ALA A 26 -19.63 -12.03 19.34
CA ALA A 26 -20.78 -12.30 18.50
C ALA A 26 -21.07 -13.80 18.37
N HIS A 27 -22.36 -14.13 18.31
CA HIS A 27 -22.86 -15.46 18.01
C HIS A 27 -23.61 -15.45 16.69
N ILE A 28 -23.38 -16.43 15.82
CA ILE A 28 -24.17 -16.63 14.60
C ILE A 28 -24.83 -18.01 14.62
N LEU A 29 -26.05 -18.05 14.11
CA LEU A 29 -26.86 -19.25 14.01
C LEU A 29 -26.67 -19.85 12.61
N ASN A 30 -25.99 -21.00 12.55
CA ASN A 30 -25.73 -21.72 11.32
C ASN A 30 -26.63 -22.97 11.22
N PRO A 31 -27.56 -23.06 10.25
CA PRO A 31 -28.35 -24.26 10.03
C PRO A 31 -27.49 -25.52 9.85
N PRO A 32 -27.92 -26.70 10.36
CA PRO A 32 -27.17 -27.96 10.19
C PRO A 32 -26.88 -28.31 8.72
N ALA A 33 -27.78 -27.99 7.80
CA ALA A 33 -27.58 -28.19 6.37
C ALA A 33 -26.47 -27.28 5.79
N GLN A 34 -26.38 -26.02 6.24
CA GLN A 34 -25.29 -25.10 5.86
C GLN A 34 -23.93 -25.60 6.39
N GLU A 35 -23.90 -26.17 7.60
CA GLU A 35 -22.67 -26.74 8.14
C GLU A 35 -22.20 -27.97 7.34
N ALA A 36 -23.12 -28.86 6.97
CA ALA A 36 -22.81 -29.99 6.10
C ALA A 36 -22.30 -29.53 4.74
N ALA A 37 -22.91 -28.49 4.16
CA ALA A 37 -22.47 -27.91 2.89
C ALA A 37 -21.07 -27.26 2.99
N SER A 38 -20.77 -26.59 4.10
CA SER A 38 -19.45 -25.98 4.35
C SER A 38 -18.30 -26.99 4.50
N LYS A 39 -18.62 -28.27 4.76
CA LYS A 39 -17.67 -29.37 4.92
C LYS A 39 -17.58 -30.29 3.69
N GLY A 40 -18.53 -30.21 2.76
CA GLY A 40 -18.57 -31.03 1.55
C GLY A 40 -17.57 -30.58 0.48
N THR A 41 -17.13 -31.50 -0.39
CA THR A 41 -16.30 -31.12 -1.55
C THR A 41 -17.19 -30.57 -2.67
N LYS A 42 -16.67 -29.66 -3.52
CA LYS A 42 -17.41 -29.06 -4.65
C LYS A 42 -18.09 -30.08 -5.59
N ARG A 43 -17.62 -31.33 -5.62
CA ARG A 43 -18.22 -32.38 -6.46
C ARG A 43 -19.50 -32.96 -5.89
N ASP A 44 -19.73 -32.80 -4.58
CA ASP A 44 -20.80 -33.44 -3.83
C ASP A 44 -21.91 -32.46 -3.42
N LEU A 45 -21.72 -31.16 -3.66
CA LEU A 45 -22.66 -30.10 -3.30
C LEU A 45 -23.58 -29.78 -4.47
N LYS A 46 -24.89 -29.70 -4.20
CA LYS A 46 -25.86 -29.12 -5.15
C LYS A 46 -25.62 -27.60 -5.26
N GLU A 47 -26.02 -26.95 -6.36
CA GLU A 47 -25.83 -25.50 -6.54
C GLU A 47 -26.41 -24.68 -5.38
N ASP A 48 -27.58 -25.08 -4.87
CA ASP A 48 -28.18 -24.46 -3.69
C ASP A 48 -27.30 -24.64 -2.45
N ASP A 49 -26.76 -25.85 -2.21
CA ASP A 49 -25.88 -26.14 -1.08
C ASP A 49 -24.51 -25.44 -1.20
N GLU A 50 -23.97 -25.28 -2.42
CA GLU A 50 -22.78 -24.47 -2.68
C GLU A 50 -23.03 -23.02 -2.23
N SER A 51 -24.18 -22.41 -2.56
CA SER A 51 -24.51 -21.04 -2.12
C SER A 51 -24.63 -20.92 -0.59
N GLN A 52 -25.10 -21.99 0.06
CA GLN A 52 -25.31 -22.10 1.51
C GLN A 52 -24.00 -22.36 2.29
N SER A 53 -22.97 -22.92 1.64
CA SER A 53 -21.63 -23.14 2.24
C SER A 53 -20.82 -21.85 2.47
N VAL A 54 -21.26 -20.74 1.88
CA VAL A 54 -20.47 -19.49 1.75
C VAL A 54 -20.61 -18.56 2.96
N PHE A 55 -21.62 -18.77 3.81
CA PHE A 55 -22.06 -17.79 4.83
C PHE A 55 -21.11 -17.56 6.01
N TYR A 56 -20.24 -18.51 6.35
CA TYR A 56 -19.22 -18.36 7.39
C TYR A 56 -17.92 -19.08 7.00
N ASN A 57 -16.81 -18.35 7.05
CA ASN A 57 -15.47 -18.90 6.81
C ASN A 57 -14.57 -18.67 8.03
N PRO A 58 -14.16 -19.73 8.77
CA PRO A 58 -13.30 -19.60 9.94
C PRO A 58 -11.88 -19.11 9.60
N ILE A 59 -11.42 -19.30 8.36
CA ILE A 59 -10.08 -18.84 7.92
C ILE A 59 -10.00 -17.30 7.98
N GLN A 60 -11.14 -16.61 7.86
CA GLN A 60 -11.25 -15.15 7.90
C GLN A 60 -11.30 -14.57 9.32
N GLN A 61 -11.19 -15.37 10.39
CA GLN A 61 -11.20 -14.88 11.78
C GLN A 61 -10.09 -13.84 12.02
N PHE A 62 -8.89 -14.07 11.48
CA PHE A 62 -7.79 -13.10 11.57
C PHE A 62 -8.14 -11.76 10.91
N ASN A 63 -8.80 -11.78 9.75
CA ASN A 63 -9.22 -10.57 9.05
C ASN A 63 -10.25 -9.79 9.88
N ARG A 64 -11.22 -10.50 10.46
CA ARG A 64 -12.27 -9.89 11.30
C ARG A 64 -11.70 -9.33 12.61
N ASP A 65 -10.84 -10.08 13.30
CA ASP A 65 -10.12 -9.59 14.50
C ASP A 65 -9.30 -8.33 14.16
N LEU A 66 -8.50 -8.38 13.09
CA LEU A 66 -7.72 -7.24 12.63
C LEU A 66 -8.60 -6.03 12.31
N SER A 67 -9.77 -6.26 11.71
CA SER A 67 -10.70 -5.18 11.35
C SER A 67 -11.31 -4.52 12.59
N VAL A 68 -11.71 -5.30 13.59
CA VAL A 68 -12.18 -4.76 14.87
C VAL A 68 -11.09 -3.90 15.51
N LEU A 69 -9.85 -4.39 15.57
CA LEU A 69 -8.74 -3.65 16.21
C LEU A 69 -8.32 -2.39 15.43
N ALA A 70 -8.30 -2.45 14.11
CA ALA A 70 -8.02 -1.30 13.27
C ALA A 70 -9.10 -0.23 13.40
N ILE A 71 -10.37 -0.63 13.37
CA ILE A 71 -11.51 0.30 13.58
C ILE A 71 -11.48 0.87 14.99
N ARG A 72 -11.11 0.08 16.01
CA ARG A 72 -10.94 0.57 17.38
C ARG A 72 -9.91 1.67 17.45
N ALA A 73 -8.70 1.42 16.95
CA ALA A 73 -7.60 2.38 16.97
C ALA A 73 -7.97 3.67 16.21
N PHE A 74 -8.65 3.53 15.07
CA PHE A 74 -9.12 4.67 14.30
C PHE A 74 -10.27 5.43 14.96
N GLY A 75 -11.24 4.72 15.55
CA GLY A 75 -12.40 5.32 16.20
C GLY A 75 -12.00 6.10 17.46
N GLU A 76 -11.06 5.58 18.25
CA GLU A 76 -10.44 6.33 19.36
C GLU A 76 -9.79 7.62 18.86
N HIS A 77 -8.99 7.54 17.77
CA HIS A 77 -8.41 8.72 17.13
C HIS A 77 -9.48 9.72 16.67
N ALA A 78 -10.56 9.25 16.02
CA ALA A 78 -11.62 10.12 15.52
C ALA A 78 -12.37 10.82 16.66
N VAL A 79 -12.65 10.11 17.76
CA VAL A 79 -13.26 10.67 18.96
C VAL A 79 -12.36 11.75 19.56
N ASP A 80 -11.05 11.49 19.68
CA ASP A 80 -10.11 12.45 20.24
C ASP A 80 -9.93 13.69 19.35
N VAL A 81 -9.92 13.52 18.02
CA VAL A 81 -9.92 14.64 17.07
C VAL A 81 -11.18 15.50 17.21
N ARG A 82 -12.36 14.88 17.39
CA ARG A 82 -13.62 15.61 17.60
C ARG A 82 -13.59 16.37 18.92
N LYS A 83 -13.14 15.75 20.02
CA LYS A 83 -12.97 16.41 21.33
C LYS A 83 -12.05 17.63 21.23
N GLN A 84 -10.87 17.51 20.61
CA GLN A 84 -9.96 18.64 20.43
C GLN A 84 -10.58 19.78 19.59
N LYS A 85 -11.38 19.46 18.57
CA LYS A 85 -12.10 20.47 17.78
C LYS A 85 -13.13 21.21 18.64
N VAL A 86 -13.89 20.49 19.48
CA VAL A 86 -14.86 21.07 20.41
C VAL A 86 -14.15 21.95 21.45
N ASP A 87 -13.09 21.46 22.09
CA ASP A 87 -12.31 22.22 23.07
C ASP A 87 -11.73 23.50 22.47
N ARG A 88 -11.21 23.44 21.24
CA ARG A 88 -10.69 24.62 20.53
C ARG A 88 -11.81 25.62 20.21
N ARG A 89 -13.01 25.15 19.88
CA ARG A 89 -14.19 26.01 19.65
C ARG A 89 -14.62 26.68 20.96
N ASN A 90 -14.65 25.93 22.06
CA ASN A 90 -15.01 26.43 23.40
C ASN A 90 -14.00 27.45 23.94
N LYS A 91 -12.69 27.22 23.73
CA LYS A 91 -11.66 28.22 24.08
C LYS A 91 -11.79 29.51 23.26
N LYS A 92 -12.15 29.42 21.97
CA LYS A 92 -12.40 30.59 21.12
C LYS A 92 -13.66 31.37 21.49
N SER A 93 -14.71 30.70 21.98
CA SER A 93 -15.93 31.37 22.46
C SER A 93 -15.72 32.01 23.84
N ALA A 94 -15.00 31.36 24.75
CA ALA A 94 -14.64 31.93 26.06
C ALA A 94 -13.78 33.20 25.93
N GLY A 95 -12.75 33.18 25.06
CA GLY A 95 -11.90 34.36 24.82
C GLY A 95 -12.61 35.53 24.10
N LYS A 96 -13.80 35.31 23.52
CA LYS A 96 -14.65 36.38 22.99
C LYS A 96 -15.53 37.02 24.07
N ASN A 97 -15.86 36.30 25.14
CA ASN A 97 -16.69 36.83 26.25
C ASN A 97 -15.88 37.65 27.28
N GLU A 98 -14.54 37.51 27.33
CA GLU A 98 -13.68 38.34 28.20
C GLU A 98 -13.32 39.71 27.61
N LYS A 99 -13.52 39.93 26.31
CA LYS A 99 -13.36 41.25 25.69
C LYS A 99 -14.73 41.92 25.55
N GLY A 100 -15.14 42.65 26.59
CA GLY A 100 -16.33 43.51 26.59
C GLY A 100 -16.32 44.57 25.46
N PRO A 101 -17.46 45.23 25.20
CA PRO A 101 -17.66 46.07 24.03
C PRO A 101 -16.96 47.42 24.21
N ALA A 102 -15.69 47.51 23.83
CA ALA A 102 -15.01 48.79 23.67
C ALA A 102 -14.12 48.77 22.43
N GLY A 103 -14.54 49.55 21.43
CA GLY A 103 -13.68 49.97 20.31
C GLY A 103 -13.97 49.29 18.98
N LYS A 104 -14.92 49.85 18.22
CA LYS A 104 -14.83 49.86 16.75
C LYS A 104 -13.46 50.44 16.39
N ARG A 105 -12.51 49.60 15.96
CA ARG A 105 -11.41 50.02 15.10
C ARG A 105 -11.44 49.21 13.81
N LYS A 106 -11.39 50.01 12.75
CA LYS A 106 -11.45 49.76 11.32
C LYS A 106 -10.91 48.39 10.89
N ARG A 107 -11.75 47.68 10.14
CA ARG A 107 -11.44 46.51 9.33
C ARG A 107 -10.44 46.94 8.24
N GLU A 108 -9.23 46.39 8.28
CA GLU A 108 -8.43 46.20 7.06
C GLU A 108 -8.83 44.82 6.52
N ASP A 109 -9.40 44.82 5.31
CA ASP A 109 -9.84 43.62 4.61
C ASP A 109 -8.61 42.86 4.09
N ASP A 110 -8.48 41.63 4.58
CA ASP A 110 -7.94 40.52 3.80
C ASP A 110 -9.00 40.11 2.76
N THR A 111 -8.80 40.48 1.50
CA THR A 111 -9.39 39.77 0.37
C THR A 111 -8.35 38.80 -0.19
N GLU A 112 -8.28 37.59 0.38
CA GLU A 112 -7.77 36.42 -0.35
C GLU A 112 -8.85 35.99 -1.35
N GLU A 113 -8.84 36.62 -2.52
CA GLU A 113 -9.65 36.22 -3.67
C GLU A 113 -9.08 34.94 -4.31
N SER A 114 -10.00 34.03 -4.59
CA SER A 114 -9.81 32.90 -5.51
C SER A 114 -9.61 33.42 -6.94
N PRO A 115 -8.65 32.92 -7.74
CA PRO A 115 -8.63 33.25 -9.14
C PRO A 115 -9.57 32.29 -9.88
N ALA A 116 -10.79 32.74 -10.15
CA ALA A 116 -11.55 32.27 -11.30
C ALA A 116 -11.02 32.98 -12.57
N PRO A 117 -10.94 32.31 -13.73
CA PRO A 117 -10.39 32.92 -14.93
C PRO A 117 -11.37 33.93 -15.52
N LYS A 118 -10.93 35.18 -15.70
CA LYS A 118 -11.66 36.17 -16.49
C LYS A 118 -11.44 35.91 -17.98
N ARG A 119 -12.55 35.64 -18.67
CA ARG A 119 -12.72 35.83 -20.12
C ARG A 119 -12.28 37.24 -20.49
N VAL A 120 -11.43 37.34 -21.51
CA VAL A 120 -11.18 38.59 -22.24
C VAL A 120 -12.10 38.55 -23.45
N GLU A 121 -13.05 39.47 -23.49
CA GLU A 121 -13.73 39.87 -24.74
C GLU A 121 -13.09 41.17 -25.23
N GLY A 122 -12.72 41.15 -26.50
CA GLY A 122 -12.24 42.27 -27.30
C GLY A 122 -12.36 41.86 -28.77
N GLU A 123 -13.29 42.51 -29.45
CA GLU A 123 -13.82 42.25 -30.79
C GLU A 123 -12.79 42.47 -31.92
N ASN A 124 -12.79 41.60 -32.96
CA ASN A 124 -13.25 41.95 -34.32
C ASN A 124 -12.89 40.89 -35.39
N GLY A 125 -13.89 40.55 -36.22
CA GLY A 125 -13.81 39.98 -37.59
C GLY A 125 -13.41 38.49 -37.67
N GLU A 126 -14.01 37.59 -38.44
CA GLU A 126 -14.86 37.71 -39.63
C GLU A 126 -15.53 36.34 -39.93
N LYS A 127 -16.82 36.37 -40.31
CA LYS A 127 -17.65 35.41 -41.09
C LYS A 127 -17.30 33.90 -41.14
N SER A 128 -18.28 33.06 -40.79
CA SER A 128 -19.09 32.31 -41.78
C SER A 128 -20.16 31.44 -41.12
N GLU A 129 -21.31 31.40 -41.80
CA GLU A 129 -22.55 30.68 -41.53
C GLU A 129 -22.38 29.15 -41.48
N VAL A 130 -23.24 28.44 -40.73
CA VAL A 130 -24.23 27.46 -41.24
C VAL A 130 -25.16 27.04 -40.07
N GLU A 131 -26.45 26.98 -40.40
CA GLU A 131 -27.65 26.67 -39.62
C GLU A 131 -27.68 25.25 -39.02
N SER A 132 -28.40 25.07 -37.90
CA SER A 132 -29.71 24.37 -37.89
C SER A 132 -30.24 24.17 -36.45
N GLU A 133 -31.51 24.53 -36.32
CA GLU A 133 -32.37 24.50 -35.14
C GLU A 133 -32.68 23.08 -34.64
N VAL A 134 -32.98 22.92 -33.33
CA VAL A 134 -34.28 22.37 -32.87
C VAL A 134 -34.60 22.94 -31.48
N THR A 135 -35.79 23.54 -31.40
CA THR A 135 -36.41 24.22 -30.25
C THR A 135 -37.36 23.27 -29.51
N VAL A 136 -37.35 23.25 -28.17
CA VAL A 136 -38.57 22.97 -27.36
C VAL A 136 -38.52 23.79 -26.06
N GLN A 137 -39.51 24.68 -25.89
CA GLN A 137 -39.80 25.45 -24.66
C GLN A 137 -40.78 24.66 -23.76
N PRO A 138 -40.80 24.88 -22.42
CA PRO A 138 -41.92 24.50 -21.58
C PRO A 138 -42.85 25.70 -21.28
N ALA A 139 -44.16 25.40 -21.26
CA ALA A 139 -45.24 26.34 -21.00
C ALA A 139 -45.36 26.73 -19.51
N LYS A 140 -45.76 27.99 -19.29
CA LYS A 140 -46.21 28.57 -18.02
C LYS A 140 -47.69 28.26 -17.81
N GLU A 141 -48.11 28.11 -16.54
CA GLU A 141 -49.41 28.57 -16.06
C GLU A 141 -49.31 28.97 -14.57
N ASN A 142 -49.70 30.22 -14.29
CA ASN A 142 -50.09 30.72 -12.96
C ASN A 142 -51.62 30.58 -12.83
N PRO A 143 -52.17 30.67 -11.62
CA PRO A 143 -52.96 31.87 -11.33
C PRO A 143 -52.69 32.49 -9.96
N GLU A 144 -52.95 33.79 -9.91
CA GLU A 144 -52.88 34.72 -8.77
C GLU A 144 -54.06 34.58 -7.81
N GLY A 145 -53.92 35.10 -6.59
CA GLY A 145 -55.05 35.40 -5.68
C GLY A 145 -54.66 35.59 -4.22
N GLU A 146 -54.38 36.84 -3.83
CA GLU A 146 -53.97 37.32 -2.50
C GLU A 146 -55.04 37.18 -1.40
N ASN A 147 -54.60 36.97 -0.14
CA ASN A 147 -54.95 37.89 0.95
C ASN A 147 -54.06 37.69 2.18
N GLY A 148 -53.60 38.82 2.73
CA GLY A 148 -52.60 38.88 3.80
C GLY A 148 -53.15 38.64 5.21
N SER A 149 -52.25 38.20 6.09
CA SER A 149 -52.27 38.47 7.53
C SER A 149 -50.89 38.20 8.12
N LYS A 150 -50.30 39.23 8.74
CA LYS A 150 -49.13 39.10 9.62
C LYS A 150 -49.51 38.24 10.84
N PRO A 151 -48.55 37.52 11.43
CA PRO A 151 -48.35 37.75 12.86
C PRO A 151 -46.88 37.87 13.25
N GLU A 152 -46.65 38.93 14.04
CA GLU A 152 -45.90 38.98 15.29
C GLU A 152 -44.69 38.06 15.51
N THR A 153 -43.57 38.76 15.67
CA THR A 153 -42.35 38.39 16.36
C THR A 153 -42.60 37.78 17.74
N THR A 154 -42.32 36.48 17.87
CA THR A 154 -41.95 35.87 19.14
C THR A 154 -40.47 35.54 19.09
N ALA A 155 -39.67 36.21 19.91
CA ALA A 155 -38.25 35.95 20.07
C ALA A 155 -38.05 34.54 20.63
N GLN A 156 -37.75 33.57 19.76
CA GLN A 156 -37.21 32.28 20.17
C GLN A 156 -35.74 32.46 20.52
N GLN A 157 -35.45 32.25 21.81
CA GLN A 157 -34.11 32.02 22.32
C GLN A 157 -33.45 30.89 21.51
N PRO A 158 -32.16 30.99 21.13
CA PRO A 158 -31.48 29.87 20.49
C PRO A 158 -31.29 28.76 21.53
N ALA A 159 -31.93 27.61 21.30
CA ALA A 159 -31.71 26.39 22.07
C ALA A 159 -30.27 25.90 21.86
N PRO A 160 -29.40 25.84 22.91
CA PRO A 160 -28.02 25.39 22.74
C PRO A 160 -27.85 23.86 22.78
N ALA A 161 -28.92 23.08 23.04
CA ALA A 161 -28.79 21.69 23.48
C ALA A 161 -28.99 20.62 22.39
N ALA A 162 -29.54 20.96 21.21
CA ALA A 162 -29.86 19.97 20.18
C ALA A 162 -28.69 19.66 19.23
N GLU A 163 -27.79 20.62 18.99
CA GLU A 163 -26.63 20.42 18.10
C GLU A 163 -25.46 19.67 18.76
N GLU A 164 -25.41 19.56 20.09
CA GLU A 164 -24.29 18.90 20.78
C GLU A 164 -24.34 17.35 20.69
N LYS A 165 -25.54 16.75 20.64
CA LYS A 165 -25.71 15.28 20.59
C LYS A 165 -25.33 14.66 19.25
N ASP A 166 -25.47 15.39 18.15
CA ASP A 166 -25.19 14.88 16.80
C ASP A 166 -23.68 14.75 16.52
N SER A 167 -22.85 15.47 17.28
CA SER A 167 -21.39 15.49 17.12
C SER A 167 -20.66 14.21 17.58
N MET A 168 -21.35 13.31 18.29
CA MET A 168 -20.75 12.10 18.88
C MET A 168 -21.15 10.78 18.20
N VAL A 169 -22.02 10.79 17.19
CA VAL A 169 -22.41 9.55 16.50
C VAL A 169 -21.23 9.03 15.68
N PHE A 170 -20.84 7.77 15.89
CA PHE A 170 -19.83 7.07 15.08
C PHE A 170 -20.51 5.95 14.30
N THR A 171 -20.55 6.09 12.96
CA THR A 171 -21.32 5.21 12.08
C THR A 171 -20.43 4.31 11.24
N VAL A 172 -20.79 3.02 11.14
CA VAL A 172 -20.06 2.02 10.34
C VAL A 172 -20.99 1.42 9.30
N LEU A 173 -20.50 1.22 8.08
CA LEU A 173 -21.15 0.43 7.04
C LEU A 173 -20.38 -0.87 6.82
N ASP A 174 -21.02 -1.99 7.08
CA ASP A 174 -20.61 -3.31 6.60
C ASP A 174 -21.32 -3.56 5.26
N ALA A 175 -20.61 -3.32 4.15
CA ALA A 175 -21.24 -3.16 2.83
C ALA A 175 -21.68 -4.49 2.19
N LEU A 176 -21.02 -5.60 2.54
CA LEU A 176 -21.29 -6.96 2.05
C LEU A 176 -21.31 -7.92 3.24
N SER A 177 -22.40 -7.89 4.01
CA SER A 177 -22.42 -8.34 5.40
C SER A 177 -22.74 -9.83 5.59
N ALA A 178 -23.31 -10.50 4.57
CA ALA A 178 -23.71 -11.90 4.61
C ALA A 178 -24.53 -12.25 5.87
N THR A 179 -23.94 -13.00 6.82
CA THR A 179 -24.59 -13.39 8.09
C THR A 179 -24.70 -12.26 9.11
N GLY A 180 -24.08 -11.11 8.85
CA GLY A 180 -23.99 -10.02 9.82
C GLY A 180 -22.78 -10.10 10.75
N LEU A 181 -21.91 -11.11 10.63
CA LEU A 181 -20.87 -11.36 11.64
C LEU A 181 -19.97 -10.15 11.90
N ARG A 182 -19.49 -9.45 10.86
CA ARG A 182 -18.68 -8.23 11.02
C ARG A 182 -19.48 -7.15 11.73
N ALA A 183 -20.71 -6.86 11.28
CA ALA A 183 -21.59 -5.89 11.92
C ALA A 183 -21.87 -6.20 13.40
N LEU A 184 -22.12 -7.47 13.73
CA LEU A 184 -22.34 -7.94 15.11
C LEU A 184 -21.10 -7.68 15.97
N ARG A 185 -19.91 -8.02 15.46
CA ARG A 185 -18.64 -7.77 16.15
C ARG A 185 -18.37 -6.28 16.31
N TYR A 186 -18.62 -5.46 15.29
CA TYR A 186 -18.45 -4.01 15.38
C TYR A 186 -19.39 -3.38 16.41
N ALA A 187 -20.65 -3.81 16.47
CA ALA A 187 -21.57 -3.30 17.49
C ALA A 187 -21.23 -3.81 18.91
N SER A 188 -20.86 -5.07 19.08
CA SER A 188 -20.61 -5.66 20.40
C SER A 188 -19.24 -5.33 20.99
N GLU A 189 -18.19 -5.23 20.17
CA GLU A 189 -16.81 -5.11 20.63
C GLU A 189 -16.27 -3.67 20.60
N LEU A 190 -16.95 -2.74 19.93
CA LEU A 190 -16.52 -1.35 19.78
C LEU A 190 -17.47 -0.38 20.51
N PRO A 191 -17.11 0.10 21.71
CA PRO A 191 -17.99 0.96 22.50
C PRO A 191 -18.35 2.29 21.83
N MET A 192 -17.44 2.84 21.01
CA MET A 192 -17.68 4.13 20.33
C MET A 192 -18.69 4.02 19.18
N VAL A 193 -18.91 2.83 18.60
CA VAL A 193 -19.74 2.64 17.41
C VAL A 193 -21.20 2.82 17.78
N SER A 194 -21.82 3.93 17.40
CA SER A 194 -23.21 4.21 17.74
C SER A 194 -24.20 3.40 16.89
N LYS A 195 -23.88 3.23 15.62
CA LYS A 195 -24.77 2.58 14.65
C LYS A 195 -23.98 1.87 13.56
N VAL A 196 -24.41 0.67 13.22
CA VAL A 196 -23.89 -0.12 12.10
C VAL A 196 -25.01 -0.32 11.09
N VAL A 197 -24.73 -0.05 9.81
CA VAL A 197 -25.58 -0.55 8.73
C VAL A 197 -24.94 -1.81 8.18
N ALA A 198 -25.72 -2.89 8.13
CA ALA A 198 -25.31 -4.17 7.58
C ALA A 198 -26.05 -4.38 6.27
N ASN A 199 -25.36 -4.26 5.14
CA ASN A 199 -25.95 -4.35 3.80
C ASN A 199 -25.65 -5.70 3.15
N ASP A 200 -26.64 -6.29 2.49
CA ASP A 200 -26.42 -7.42 1.60
C ASP A 200 -27.42 -7.42 0.43
N LEU A 201 -27.02 -7.95 -0.71
CA LEU A 201 -27.86 -8.08 -1.90
C LEU A 201 -28.86 -9.25 -1.75
N SER A 202 -28.48 -10.28 -1.01
CA SER A 202 -29.26 -11.51 -0.90
C SER A 202 -30.34 -11.41 0.17
N SER A 203 -31.59 -11.67 -0.23
CA SER A 203 -32.70 -11.72 0.72
C SER A 203 -32.57 -12.86 1.76
N SER A 204 -31.90 -13.96 1.42
CA SER A 204 -31.63 -15.05 2.37
C SER A 204 -30.57 -14.66 3.40
N ALA A 205 -29.52 -13.93 2.96
CA ALA A 205 -28.51 -13.35 3.84
C ALA A 205 -29.16 -12.39 4.85
N ILE A 206 -30.02 -11.48 4.38
CA ILE A 206 -30.74 -10.53 5.24
C ILE A 206 -31.65 -11.22 6.26
N LYS A 207 -32.32 -12.33 5.88
CA LYS A 207 -33.12 -13.11 6.84
C LYS A 207 -32.23 -13.69 7.94
N SER A 208 -31.14 -14.36 7.57
CA SER A 208 -30.16 -14.91 8.53
C SER A 208 -29.57 -13.82 9.43
N MET A 209 -29.18 -12.69 8.84
CA MET A 209 -28.64 -11.54 9.54
C MET A 209 -29.61 -10.96 10.56
N LYS A 210 -30.90 -10.80 10.22
CA LYS A 210 -31.92 -10.34 11.17
C LYS A 210 -32.05 -11.29 12.37
N THR A 211 -32.11 -12.59 12.12
CA THR A 211 -32.14 -13.61 13.17
C THR A 211 -30.90 -13.51 14.07
N ASN A 212 -29.70 -13.33 13.49
CA ASN A 212 -28.47 -13.19 14.27
C ASN A 212 -28.45 -11.88 15.07
N ILE A 213 -28.92 -10.75 14.51
CA ILE A 213 -29.02 -9.47 15.23
C ILE A 213 -29.92 -9.62 16.46
N GLU A 214 -31.09 -10.23 16.31
CA GLU A 214 -32.04 -10.49 17.40
C GLU A 214 -31.43 -11.42 18.46
N TYR A 215 -30.79 -12.51 18.03
CA TYR A 215 -30.14 -13.46 18.95
C TYR A 215 -29.05 -12.81 19.82
N ASN A 216 -28.34 -11.81 19.28
CA ASN A 216 -27.32 -11.06 20.03
C ASN A 216 -27.88 -9.83 20.75
N LYS A 217 -29.18 -9.50 20.60
CA LYS A 217 -29.85 -8.34 21.19
C LYS A 217 -29.21 -7.00 20.77
N LEU A 218 -28.99 -6.82 19.47
CA LEU A 218 -28.30 -5.67 18.87
C LEU A 218 -29.19 -4.89 17.88
N GLU A 219 -30.51 -5.04 17.94
CA GLU A 219 -31.49 -4.43 17.04
C GLU A 219 -31.46 -2.88 17.09
N ASP A 220 -31.10 -2.32 18.24
CA ASP A 220 -30.99 -0.88 18.48
C ASP A 220 -29.72 -0.27 17.83
N ARG A 221 -28.69 -1.09 17.62
CA ARG A 221 -27.39 -0.66 17.09
C ARG A 221 -27.15 -1.06 15.64
N ILE A 222 -27.78 -2.12 15.14
CA ILE A 222 -27.55 -2.64 13.79
C ILE A 222 -28.81 -2.50 12.94
N LYS A 223 -28.70 -1.75 11.84
CA LYS A 223 -29.74 -1.63 10.83
C LYS A 223 -29.43 -2.53 9.62
N PRO A 224 -30.17 -3.63 9.40
CA PRO A 224 -30.03 -4.43 8.19
C PRO A 224 -30.60 -3.69 6.98
N ASN A 225 -29.93 -3.79 5.83
CA ASN A 225 -30.35 -3.20 4.56
C ASN A 225 -30.27 -4.22 3.42
N LEU A 226 -31.37 -4.40 2.70
CA LEU A 226 -31.41 -5.23 1.48
C LEU A 226 -31.12 -4.35 0.26
N GLY A 227 -29.99 -4.56 -0.41
CA GLY A 227 -29.68 -3.81 -1.62
C GLY A 227 -28.27 -4.03 -2.18
N ASP A 228 -28.07 -3.59 -3.42
CA ASP A 228 -26.73 -3.50 -4.02
C ASP A 228 -25.90 -2.46 -3.25
N ALA A 229 -24.73 -2.87 -2.76
CA ALA A 229 -23.84 -2.01 -1.97
C ALA A 229 -23.45 -0.72 -2.70
N ARG A 230 -23.29 -0.76 -4.04
CA ARG A 230 -22.95 0.42 -4.85
C ARG A 230 -24.11 1.41 -4.86
N VAL A 231 -25.32 0.92 -5.14
CA VAL A 231 -26.54 1.75 -5.16
C VAL A 231 -26.77 2.35 -3.78
N TYR A 232 -26.60 1.55 -2.72
CA TYR A 232 -26.72 2.03 -1.34
C TYR A 232 -25.74 3.16 -1.05
N MET A 233 -24.46 2.99 -1.39
CA MET A 233 -23.42 3.99 -1.14
C MET A 233 -23.56 5.25 -2.02
N TYR A 234 -23.91 5.12 -3.31
CA TYR A 234 -24.16 6.29 -4.17
C TYR A 234 -25.40 7.08 -3.73
N GLY A 235 -26.43 6.38 -3.24
CA GLY A 235 -27.65 6.96 -2.70
C GLY A 235 -27.45 7.79 -1.42
N LEU A 236 -26.25 7.77 -0.81
CA LEU A 236 -25.91 8.61 0.34
C LEU A 236 -25.63 10.07 -0.03
N SER A 237 -25.66 10.43 -1.32
CA SER A 237 -25.43 11.79 -1.79
C SER A 237 -26.51 12.75 -1.25
N GLY A 238 -26.21 13.47 -0.16
CA GLY A 238 -27.16 14.34 0.57
C GLY A 238 -27.68 13.77 1.90
N VAL A 239 -27.26 12.55 2.29
CA VAL A 239 -27.63 11.83 3.52
C VAL A 239 -26.39 11.65 4.43
N GLU A 240 -26.57 11.16 5.66
CA GLU A 240 -25.48 10.78 6.57
C GLU A 240 -24.51 9.77 5.93
N LYS A 241 -23.28 10.22 5.70
CA LYS A 241 -22.13 9.38 5.34
C LYS A 241 -21.64 8.52 6.52
N PHE A 242 -20.71 7.62 6.28
CA PHE A 242 -20.15 6.73 7.33
C PHE A 242 -18.77 7.14 7.81
N ASP A 243 -18.49 7.02 9.11
CA ASP A 243 -17.13 7.18 9.65
C ASP A 243 -16.20 6.05 9.19
N VAL A 244 -16.77 4.86 9.00
CA VAL A 244 -16.07 3.68 8.49
C VAL A 244 -16.92 2.98 7.45
N ILE A 245 -16.32 2.62 6.31
CA ILE A 245 -16.90 1.69 5.34
C ILE A 245 -15.98 0.47 5.24
N ASP A 246 -16.54 -0.72 5.42
CA ASP A 246 -15.83 -1.99 5.22
C ASP A 246 -16.34 -2.70 3.97
N LEU A 247 -15.44 -2.89 3.01
CA LEU A 247 -15.65 -3.64 1.77
C LEU A 247 -14.97 -5.01 1.90
N ASP A 248 -15.75 -6.08 2.04
CA ASP A 248 -15.26 -7.46 2.14
C ASP A 248 -15.94 -8.40 1.13
N PRO A 249 -15.84 -8.16 -0.19
CA PRO A 249 -16.47 -9.00 -1.19
C PRO A 249 -15.73 -10.32 -1.42
N TYR A 250 -16.44 -11.29 -2.01
CA TYR A 250 -15.78 -12.43 -2.66
C TYR A 250 -15.12 -11.96 -3.97
N GLY A 251 -13.81 -12.17 -4.09
CA GLY A 251 -13.01 -11.73 -5.22
C GLY A 251 -12.48 -10.31 -5.01
N THR A 252 -12.94 -9.37 -5.84
CA THR A 252 -12.36 -8.01 -5.92
C THR A 252 -13.27 -6.95 -5.32
N ALA A 253 -12.67 -5.94 -4.68
CA ALA A 253 -13.37 -4.73 -4.25
C ALA A 253 -13.46 -3.63 -5.31
N ALA A 254 -12.78 -3.78 -6.45
CA ALA A 254 -12.68 -2.74 -7.49
C ALA A 254 -14.04 -2.10 -7.88
N PRO A 255 -15.13 -2.87 -8.11
CA PRO A 255 -16.43 -2.29 -8.49
C PRO A 255 -17.09 -1.40 -7.43
N PHE A 256 -16.65 -1.49 -6.16
CA PHE A 256 -17.24 -0.79 -5.03
C PHE A 256 -16.44 0.45 -4.61
N LEU A 257 -15.18 0.59 -5.07
CA LEU A 257 -14.26 1.62 -4.61
C LEU A 257 -14.80 3.03 -4.85
N ASP A 258 -15.36 3.28 -6.04
CA ASP A 258 -15.85 4.59 -6.45
C ASP A 258 -17.04 5.07 -5.59
N ALA A 259 -17.99 4.16 -5.32
CA ALA A 259 -19.11 4.43 -4.43
C ALA A 259 -18.65 4.62 -2.97
N ALA A 260 -17.68 3.82 -2.53
CA ALA A 260 -17.20 3.85 -1.15
C ALA A 260 -16.43 5.14 -0.81
N VAL A 261 -15.58 5.65 -1.71
CA VAL A 261 -14.88 6.93 -1.48
C VAL A 261 -15.84 8.12 -1.40
N GLN A 262 -17.02 8.01 -1.99
CA GLN A 262 -18.07 9.04 -1.90
C GLN A 262 -18.95 8.86 -0.64
N GLY A 263 -19.19 7.61 -0.22
CA GLY A 263 -20.00 7.27 0.95
C GLY A 263 -19.30 7.47 2.30
N VAL A 264 -17.95 7.49 2.33
CA VAL A 264 -17.18 7.72 3.55
C VAL A 264 -17.13 9.22 3.91
N LYS A 265 -17.18 9.54 5.20
CA LYS A 265 -17.05 10.91 5.73
C LYS A 265 -15.66 11.48 5.43
N ASP A 266 -15.57 12.81 5.40
CA ASP A 266 -14.27 13.49 5.27
C ASP A 266 -13.37 13.17 6.46
N GLY A 267 -12.23 12.55 6.19
CA GLY A 267 -11.30 12.05 7.20
C GLY A 267 -11.68 10.68 7.76
N GLY A 268 -12.66 9.98 7.18
CA GLY A 268 -13.10 8.65 7.60
C GLY A 268 -12.19 7.51 7.11
N LEU A 269 -12.51 6.29 7.55
CA LEU A 269 -11.75 5.07 7.27
C LEU A 269 -12.45 4.21 6.23
N LEU A 270 -11.71 3.83 5.19
CA LEU A 270 -12.10 2.82 4.24
C LEU A 270 -11.28 1.54 4.48
N CYS A 271 -11.96 0.45 4.78
CA CYS A 271 -11.37 -0.88 4.91
C CYS A 271 -11.68 -1.67 3.64
N VAL A 272 -10.67 -2.24 2.97
CA VAL A 272 -10.84 -2.94 1.69
C VAL A 272 -10.17 -4.30 1.75
N THR A 273 -10.94 -5.37 1.46
CA THR A 273 -10.42 -6.71 1.23
C THR A 273 -10.50 -7.08 -0.26
N CYS A 274 -9.44 -7.67 -0.80
CA CYS A 274 -9.46 -8.32 -2.10
C CYS A 274 -8.92 -9.76 -1.98
N THR A 275 -9.75 -10.77 -2.28
CA THR A 275 -9.41 -12.20 -2.21
C THR A 275 -8.99 -12.79 -3.57
N ASP A 276 -9.00 -11.99 -4.64
CA ASP A 276 -8.61 -12.36 -6.00
C ASP A 276 -7.08 -12.28 -6.24
N ALA A 277 -6.26 -12.90 -5.38
CA ALA A 277 -4.79 -12.85 -5.46
C ALA A 277 -4.21 -13.31 -6.80
N SER A 278 -4.91 -14.17 -7.55
CA SER A 278 -4.52 -14.56 -8.90
C SER A 278 -4.57 -13.40 -9.92
N ILE A 279 -5.20 -12.28 -9.58
CA ILE A 279 -5.32 -11.08 -10.41
C ILE A 279 -4.34 -10.00 -9.96
N TRP A 280 -4.26 -9.70 -8.66
CA TRP A 280 -3.41 -8.61 -8.16
C TRP A 280 -1.97 -9.03 -7.82
N ALA A 281 -1.70 -10.30 -7.52
CA ALA A 281 -0.35 -10.82 -7.19
C ALA A 281 0.19 -11.84 -8.20
N SER A 282 -0.38 -11.89 -9.40
CA SER A 282 0.05 -12.79 -10.47
C SER A 282 -0.17 -12.14 -11.83
N THR A 283 0.69 -12.47 -12.80
CA THR A 283 0.58 -12.00 -14.18
C THR A 283 -0.26 -12.92 -15.07
N GLY A 284 -0.94 -13.92 -14.49
CA GLY A 284 -1.76 -14.88 -15.24
C GLY A 284 -2.98 -14.27 -15.94
N TYR A 285 -3.47 -13.12 -15.45
CA TYR A 285 -4.65 -12.42 -15.98
C TYR A 285 -4.39 -10.90 -15.98
N SER A 286 -3.38 -10.47 -16.72
CA SER A 286 -2.90 -9.09 -16.68
C SER A 286 -3.92 -8.10 -17.25
N GLU A 287 -4.65 -8.51 -18.30
CA GLU A 287 -5.77 -7.78 -18.90
C GLU A 287 -6.90 -7.55 -17.88
N LYS A 288 -7.24 -8.59 -17.11
CA LYS A 288 -8.26 -8.49 -16.06
C LYS A 288 -7.78 -7.59 -14.93
N SER A 289 -6.51 -7.72 -14.52
CA SER A 289 -5.92 -6.85 -13.50
C SER A 289 -5.96 -5.38 -13.90
N PHE A 290 -5.63 -5.06 -15.15
CA PHE A 290 -5.74 -3.70 -15.68
C PHE A 290 -7.19 -3.19 -15.65
N SER A 291 -8.15 -4.03 -16.07
CA SER A 291 -9.58 -3.64 -16.08
C SER A 291 -10.14 -3.33 -14.69
N LEU A 292 -9.65 -4.01 -13.64
CA LEU A 292 -10.14 -3.87 -12.28
C LEU A 292 -9.36 -2.80 -11.48
N TYR A 293 -8.04 -2.78 -11.61
CA TYR A 293 -7.16 -1.98 -10.76
C TYR A 293 -6.49 -0.81 -11.50
N GLY A 294 -6.64 -0.70 -12.82
CA GLY A 294 -6.02 0.37 -13.61
C GLY A 294 -4.50 0.22 -13.78
N GLY A 295 -3.95 -0.96 -13.50
CA GLY A 295 -2.51 -1.24 -13.64
C GLY A 295 -2.21 -2.72 -13.81
N ILE A 296 -0.98 -3.02 -14.23
CA ILE A 296 -0.49 -4.38 -14.49
C ILE A 296 0.30 -4.90 -13.28
N PRO A 297 0.07 -6.15 -12.84
CA PRO A 297 0.78 -6.74 -11.70
C PRO A 297 2.24 -7.01 -12.05
N ILE A 298 3.08 -6.94 -11.03
CA ILE A 298 4.51 -7.23 -11.17
C ILE A 298 4.76 -8.73 -11.01
N LYS A 299 5.60 -9.27 -11.89
CA LYS A 299 5.99 -10.69 -11.86
C LYS A 299 7.15 -10.92 -10.90
N GLY A 300 7.09 -12.00 -10.13
CA GLY A 300 8.19 -12.43 -9.26
C GLY A 300 7.78 -12.54 -7.80
N HIS A 301 8.76 -12.75 -6.93
CA HIS A 301 8.48 -13.02 -5.51
C HIS A 301 7.87 -11.83 -4.77
N HIS A 302 8.14 -10.60 -5.20
CA HIS A 302 7.61 -9.36 -4.64
C HIS A 302 6.20 -9.01 -5.15
N SER A 303 5.55 -9.89 -5.92
CA SER A 303 4.22 -9.64 -6.51
C SER A 303 3.13 -9.34 -5.47
N HIS A 304 3.26 -9.89 -4.26
CA HIS A 304 2.31 -9.65 -3.18
C HIS A 304 2.30 -8.19 -2.72
N GLU A 305 3.48 -7.57 -2.59
CA GLU A 305 3.57 -6.14 -2.30
C GLU A 305 3.13 -5.31 -3.51
N GLY A 306 3.55 -5.71 -4.72
CA GLY A 306 3.10 -5.03 -5.95
C GLY A 306 1.59 -4.96 -6.06
N GLY A 307 0.88 -6.04 -5.73
CA GLY A 307 -0.58 -6.03 -5.74
C GLY A 307 -1.21 -5.16 -4.66
N LEU A 308 -0.62 -5.07 -3.45
CA LEU A 308 -1.06 -4.07 -2.46
C LEU A 308 -0.95 -2.65 -3.04
N ARG A 309 0.17 -2.36 -3.71
CA ARG A 309 0.39 -1.06 -4.34
C ARG A 309 -0.55 -0.80 -5.51
N LEU A 310 -0.95 -1.82 -6.27
CA LEU A 310 -2.01 -1.71 -7.29
C LEU A 310 -3.36 -1.36 -6.68
N ILE A 311 -3.75 -2.06 -5.63
CA ILE A 311 -5.03 -1.83 -4.94
C ILE A 311 -5.05 -0.40 -4.39
N LEU A 312 -3.99 0.03 -3.70
CA LEU A 312 -3.89 1.41 -3.18
C LEU A 312 -3.94 2.46 -4.30
N ASN A 313 -3.27 2.23 -5.43
CA ASN A 313 -3.33 3.14 -6.57
C ASN A 313 -4.74 3.21 -7.15
N SER A 314 -5.46 2.09 -7.25
CA SER A 314 -6.86 2.05 -7.68
C SER A 314 -7.77 2.85 -6.75
N VAL A 315 -7.63 2.68 -5.43
CA VAL A 315 -8.37 3.48 -4.42
C VAL A 315 -8.04 4.97 -4.57
N ALA A 316 -6.76 5.32 -4.74
CA ALA A 316 -6.31 6.71 -4.91
C ALA A 316 -6.88 7.34 -6.19
N MET A 317 -6.87 6.60 -7.30
CA MET A 317 -7.44 7.04 -8.58
C MET A 317 -8.95 7.26 -8.46
N SER A 318 -9.70 6.36 -7.83
CA SER A 318 -11.14 6.56 -7.58
C SER A 318 -11.41 7.79 -6.70
N ALA A 319 -10.67 7.97 -5.61
CA ALA A 319 -10.82 9.12 -4.71
C ALA A 319 -10.50 10.46 -5.40
N SER A 320 -9.42 10.50 -6.19
CA SER A 320 -8.88 11.74 -6.78
C SER A 320 -9.84 12.44 -7.74
N LYS A 321 -10.65 11.68 -8.49
CA LYS A 321 -11.67 12.19 -9.42
C LYS A 321 -12.65 13.15 -8.74
N TYR A 322 -12.85 12.98 -7.43
CA TYR A 322 -13.81 13.75 -6.62
C TYR A 322 -13.13 14.74 -5.65
N GLY A 323 -11.82 14.97 -5.79
CA GLY A 323 -11.08 15.89 -4.92
C GLY A 323 -10.72 15.31 -3.55
N PHE A 324 -10.83 13.99 -3.37
CA PHE A 324 -10.36 13.30 -2.17
C PHE A 324 -8.95 12.74 -2.38
N ALA A 325 -8.10 12.94 -1.37
CA ALA A 325 -6.81 12.29 -1.28
C ALA A 325 -6.91 11.13 -0.28
N ILE A 326 -5.98 10.18 -0.41
CA ILE A 326 -5.92 9.00 0.44
C ILE A 326 -4.65 8.99 1.26
N GLU A 327 -4.69 8.28 2.39
CA GLU A 327 -3.52 7.98 3.21
C GLU A 327 -3.61 6.53 3.69
N PRO A 328 -2.74 5.64 3.18
CA PRO A 328 -2.66 4.26 3.66
C PRO A 328 -2.25 4.24 5.14
N LEU A 329 -3.05 3.60 5.99
CA LEU A 329 -2.75 3.42 7.41
C LEU A 329 -2.11 2.06 7.69
N LEU A 330 -2.56 1.01 6.99
CA LEU A 330 -2.06 -0.34 7.10
C LEU A 330 -2.44 -1.13 5.84
N SER A 331 -1.48 -1.81 5.20
CA SER A 331 -1.70 -2.57 3.98
C SER A 331 -1.03 -3.94 4.04
N LEU A 332 -1.82 -5.01 4.22
CA LEU A 332 -1.30 -6.35 4.48
C LEU A 332 -1.65 -7.34 3.37
N SER A 333 -0.66 -8.11 2.92
CA SER A 333 -0.87 -9.33 2.13
C SER A 333 -0.89 -10.52 3.09
N ILE A 334 -2.05 -11.15 3.24
CA ILE A 334 -2.30 -12.19 4.25
C ILE A 334 -2.77 -13.45 3.55
N ASP A 335 -1.90 -14.46 3.48
CA ASP A 335 -2.12 -15.74 2.83
C ASP A 335 -2.59 -15.61 1.37
N PHE A 336 -3.90 -15.51 1.15
CA PHE A 336 -4.57 -15.46 -0.17
C PHE A 336 -5.39 -14.19 -0.39
N TYR A 337 -5.35 -13.21 0.52
CA TYR A 337 -6.06 -11.94 0.35
C TYR A 337 -5.20 -10.73 0.69
N ALA A 338 -5.57 -9.59 0.13
CA ALA A 338 -5.05 -8.28 0.49
C ALA A 338 -6.06 -7.59 1.41
N ARG A 339 -5.57 -6.93 2.46
CA ARG A 339 -6.37 -6.10 3.36
C ARG A 339 -5.71 -4.74 3.53
N VAL A 340 -6.38 -3.68 3.11
CA VAL A 340 -5.88 -2.31 3.22
C VAL A 340 -6.84 -1.43 4.02
N PHE A 341 -6.29 -0.59 4.89
CA PHE A 341 -6.98 0.39 5.70
C PHE A 341 -6.51 1.78 5.28
N VAL A 342 -7.42 2.59 4.78
CA VAL A 342 -7.09 3.86 4.11
C VAL A 342 -7.92 4.98 4.71
N ARG A 343 -7.26 6.04 5.17
CA ARG A 343 -7.93 7.29 5.55
C ARG A 343 -8.23 8.09 4.28
N VAL A 344 -9.49 8.44 4.07
CA VAL A 344 -9.94 9.22 2.90
C VAL A 344 -10.39 10.60 3.37
N TYR A 345 -9.88 11.67 2.75
CA TYR A 345 -10.16 13.04 3.17
C TYR A 345 -10.16 14.01 1.99
N ARG A 346 -10.96 15.06 2.10
CA ARG A 346 -11.11 16.07 1.06
C ARG A 346 -9.90 16.98 1.07
N SER A 347 -9.12 16.96 0.00
CA SER A 347 -8.00 17.88 -0.17
C SER A 347 -7.62 17.99 -1.65
N PRO A 348 -8.23 18.92 -2.39
CA PRO A 348 -7.85 19.17 -3.78
C PRO A 348 -6.36 19.50 -3.96
N ALA A 349 -5.73 20.08 -2.93
CA ALA A 349 -4.29 20.33 -2.91
C ALA A 349 -3.48 19.03 -2.88
N GLN A 350 -3.85 18.07 -2.01
CA GLN A 350 -3.10 16.81 -1.88
C GLN A 350 -3.37 15.83 -3.03
N VAL A 351 -4.51 15.94 -3.71
CA VAL A 351 -4.79 15.18 -4.94
C VAL A 351 -3.71 15.41 -6.02
N LYS A 352 -3.10 16.59 -6.07
CA LYS A 352 -2.04 16.93 -7.05
C LYS A 352 -0.80 16.06 -6.92
N PHE A 353 -0.58 15.43 -5.76
CA PHE A 353 0.55 14.52 -5.55
C PHE A 353 0.34 13.13 -6.15
N LEU A 354 -0.91 12.76 -6.53
CA LEU A 354 -1.21 11.42 -7.03
C LEU A 354 -0.30 10.99 -8.18
N GLY A 355 -0.06 11.88 -9.17
CA GLY A 355 0.82 11.55 -10.29
C GLY A 355 2.26 11.22 -9.86
N ALA A 356 2.77 11.86 -8.81
CA ALA A 356 4.09 11.54 -8.25
C ALA A 356 4.05 10.27 -7.37
N ASN A 357 2.93 10.06 -6.67
CA ASN A 357 2.64 8.88 -5.86
C ASN A 357 2.19 7.66 -6.68
N SER A 358 2.18 7.73 -8.01
CA SER A 358 1.96 6.61 -8.92
C SER A 358 3.27 6.31 -9.65
N MET A 359 3.73 5.05 -9.61
CA MET A 359 4.97 4.60 -10.25
C MET A 359 4.74 3.43 -11.19
N VAL A 360 5.54 3.38 -12.26
CA VAL A 360 5.76 2.16 -13.04
C VAL A 360 7.03 1.47 -12.59
N VAL A 361 7.13 0.17 -12.87
CA VAL A 361 8.29 -0.64 -12.48
C VAL A 361 8.84 -1.35 -13.70
N TYR A 362 10.15 -1.23 -13.91
CA TYR A 362 10.92 -2.01 -14.88
C TYR A 362 11.49 -3.23 -14.16
N ASN A 363 11.05 -4.43 -14.52
CA ASN A 363 11.34 -5.64 -13.77
C ASN A 363 11.99 -6.72 -14.66
N CYS A 364 13.12 -7.27 -14.23
CA CYS A 364 13.85 -8.35 -14.88
C CYS A 364 13.32 -9.73 -14.42
N ASP A 365 12.08 -10.02 -14.76
CA ASP A 365 11.35 -11.24 -14.36
C ASP A 365 11.88 -12.55 -14.97
N SER A 366 12.46 -12.47 -16.18
CA SER A 366 12.97 -13.63 -16.93
C SER A 366 14.45 -13.91 -16.67
N GLY A 367 15.13 -12.99 -15.98
CA GLY A 367 16.55 -13.05 -15.69
C GLY A 367 16.82 -13.13 -14.19
N CYS A 368 17.37 -12.04 -13.64
CA CYS A 368 17.89 -12.03 -12.27
C CYS A 368 16.86 -11.58 -11.21
N GLY A 369 15.71 -11.05 -11.61
CA GLY A 369 14.68 -10.55 -10.69
C GLY A 369 14.92 -9.12 -10.21
N ALA A 370 15.91 -8.40 -10.75
CA ALA A 370 16.15 -6.99 -10.42
C ALA A 370 15.07 -6.06 -10.96
N TRP A 371 14.82 -4.96 -10.25
CA TRP A 371 13.82 -3.97 -10.65
C TRP A 371 14.31 -2.53 -10.47
N SER A 372 13.67 -1.60 -11.19
CA SER A 372 13.80 -0.15 -11.04
C SER A 372 12.43 0.50 -11.05
N THR A 373 12.21 1.52 -10.23
CA THR A 373 10.94 2.24 -10.13
C THR A 373 11.02 3.61 -10.80
N GLN A 374 9.90 4.05 -11.39
CA GLN A 374 9.79 5.35 -12.05
C GLN A 374 8.44 5.99 -11.71
N PRO A 375 8.41 7.11 -10.97
CA PRO A 375 7.20 7.91 -10.80
C PRO A 375 6.64 8.40 -12.15
N LEU A 376 5.32 8.53 -12.24
CA LEU A 376 4.66 9.05 -13.45
C LEU A 376 4.81 10.57 -13.58
N ALA A 377 4.90 11.29 -12.46
CA ALA A 377 5.17 12.73 -12.44
C ALA A 377 6.38 13.06 -11.54
N SER A 378 7.08 14.14 -11.88
CA SER A 378 8.17 14.69 -11.07
C SER A 378 7.60 15.62 -9.99
N LEU A 379 8.12 15.49 -8.78
CA LEU A 379 7.84 16.37 -7.66
C LEU A 379 9.13 17.07 -7.22
N ARG A 380 9.20 18.39 -7.35
CA ARG A 380 10.35 19.18 -6.89
C ARG A 380 9.95 20.08 -5.73
N LYS A 381 10.61 19.92 -4.59
CA LYS A 381 10.45 20.76 -3.42
C LYS A 381 11.35 21.98 -3.53
N LYS A 382 10.77 23.18 -3.43
CA LYS A 382 11.49 24.45 -3.21
C LYS A 382 11.02 25.03 -1.89
N LEU A 383 11.85 25.81 -1.21
CA LEU A 383 11.43 26.55 -0.04
C LEU A 383 11.00 27.96 -0.47
N ASP A 384 9.89 28.45 0.07
CA ASP A 384 9.51 29.85 -0.07
C ASP A 384 10.42 30.76 0.77
N ARG A 385 10.23 32.09 0.67
CA ARG A 385 11.01 33.07 1.45
C ARG A 385 10.85 32.91 2.97
N LYS A 386 9.82 32.21 3.44
CA LYS A 386 9.50 31.95 4.85
C LYS A 386 9.96 30.54 5.30
N GLY A 387 10.61 29.77 4.41
CA GLY A 387 11.05 28.40 4.69
C GLY A 387 9.97 27.33 4.55
N ASN A 388 8.77 27.66 4.06
CA ASN A 388 7.72 26.67 3.82
C ASN A 388 7.97 25.91 2.51
N PRO A 389 7.63 24.60 2.47
CA PRO A 389 7.79 23.82 1.26
C PRO A 389 6.74 24.19 0.20
N LEU A 390 7.22 24.59 -0.98
CA LEU A 390 6.47 24.77 -2.20
C LEU A 390 6.80 23.62 -3.16
N TYR A 391 5.77 22.91 -3.63
CA TYR A 391 5.92 21.76 -4.51
C TYR A 391 5.62 22.15 -5.97
N HIS A 392 6.57 21.88 -6.85
CA HIS A 392 6.42 22.02 -8.29
C HIS A 392 6.19 20.63 -8.91
N HIS A 393 5.03 20.46 -9.55
CA HIS A 393 4.66 19.25 -10.26
C HIS A 393 5.10 19.38 -11.72
N GLY A 394 5.82 18.39 -12.23
CA GLY A 394 6.30 18.37 -13.61
C GLY A 394 6.27 16.98 -14.22
N LEU A 395 6.71 16.88 -15.47
CA LEU A 395 6.84 15.59 -16.14
C LEU A 395 8.05 14.83 -15.59
N ALA A 396 7.88 13.52 -15.34
CA ALA A 396 9.00 12.65 -15.04
C ALA A 396 9.81 12.41 -16.32
N GLN A 397 11.15 12.44 -16.20
CA GLN A 397 12.04 12.04 -17.29
C GLN A 397 12.19 10.52 -17.27
N GLY A 398 12.03 9.86 -18.41
CA GLY A 398 12.17 8.41 -18.54
C GLY A 398 12.86 8.01 -19.85
N PRO A 399 13.17 6.71 -20.01
CA PRO A 399 13.03 5.64 -19.01
C PRO A 399 14.20 5.58 -18.02
N VAL A 400 13.95 5.20 -16.76
CA VAL A 400 15.00 5.00 -15.74
C VAL A 400 15.84 3.72 -15.95
N SER A 401 15.37 2.82 -16.83
CA SER A 401 16.04 1.57 -17.20
C SER A 401 15.95 1.38 -18.70
N GLY A 402 17.00 0.78 -19.30
CA GLY A 402 16.96 0.33 -20.69
C GLY A 402 16.01 -0.87 -20.89
N SER A 403 15.86 -1.32 -22.14
CA SER A 403 15.08 -2.51 -22.52
C SER A 403 15.63 -3.82 -21.94
N ASN A 404 16.89 -3.80 -21.50
CA ASN A 404 17.64 -4.93 -20.99
C ASN A 404 18.19 -4.57 -19.60
N CYS A 405 18.15 -5.55 -18.70
CA CYS A 405 18.63 -5.42 -17.34
C CYS A 405 20.14 -5.17 -17.33
N GLU A 406 20.58 -4.14 -16.61
CA GLU A 406 22.00 -3.80 -16.48
C GLU A 406 22.84 -4.89 -15.76
N HIS A 407 22.20 -5.72 -14.94
CA HIS A 407 22.89 -6.75 -14.17
C HIS A 407 23.15 -8.00 -14.99
N CYS A 408 22.13 -8.52 -15.70
CA CYS A 408 22.21 -9.81 -16.41
C CYS A 408 21.94 -9.75 -17.92
N GLY A 409 21.54 -8.60 -18.48
CA GLY A 409 21.28 -8.43 -19.91
C GLY A 409 19.94 -8.96 -20.42
N PHE A 410 19.13 -9.61 -19.57
CA PHE A 410 17.80 -10.11 -19.96
C PHE A 410 16.81 -8.97 -20.13
N LYS A 411 15.74 -9.19 -20.90
CA LYS A 411 14.68 -8.19 -21.12
C LYS A 411 14.00 -7.79 -19.80
N THR A 412 13.70 -6.51 -19.69
CA THR A 412 12.88 -5.96 -18.59
C THR A 412 11.44 -5.78 -19.06
N HIS A 413 10.48 -6.15 -18.22
CA HIS A 413 9.05 -5.93 -18.45
C HIS A 413 8.54 -4.77 -17.59
N LEU A 414 7.50 -4.09 -18.09
CA LEU A 414 6.82 -3.01 -17.38
C LEU A 414 5.72 -3.58 -16.47
N ALA A 415 5.56 -3.01 -15.28
CA ALA A 415 4.41 -3.20 -14.40
C ALA A 415 3.90 -1.86 -13.86
N GLY A 416 2.67 -1.85 -13.32
CA GLY A 416 1.98 -0.68 -12.79
C GLY A 416 0.98 -0.04 -13.77
N PRO A 417 0.54 1.20 -13.49
CA PRO A 417 0.97 2.05 -12.38
C PRO A 417 0.57 1.50 -10.99
N MET A 418 1.44 1.71 -10.01
CA MET A 418 1.32 1.24 -8.63
C MET A 418 1.55 2.40 -7.66
N TRP A 419 1.05 2.28 -6.42
CA TRP A 419 1.29 3.26 -5.37
C TRP A 419 2.78 3.32 -5.00
N ALA A 420 3.38 4.51 -5.11
CA ALA A 420 4.78 4.79 -4.83
C ALA A 420 5.02 5.23 -3.38
N GLY A 421 3.98 5.65 -2.65
CA GLY A 421 4.09 6.09 -1.26
C GLY A 421 4.26 4.93 -0.25
N PRO A 422 4.29 5.25 1.05
CA PRO A 422 4.28 4.28 2.14
C PRO A 422 3.04 3.38 2.09
N LEU A 423 3.21 2.13 2.55
CA LEU A 423 2.11 1.17 2.70
C LEU A 423 1.36 1.32 4.04
N HIS A 424 2.03 1.89 5.04
CA HIS A 424 1.58 1.92 6.42
C HIS A 424 1.84 3.29 7.05
N ASN A 425 1.06 3.60 8.09
CA ASN A 425 1.33 4.67 9.03
C ASN A 425 1.87 4.05 10.34
N PRO A 426 3.13 4.29 10.72
CA PRO A 426 3.75 3.67 11.90
C PRO A 426 2.97 3.90 13.19
N HIS A 427 2.42 5.10 13.38
CA HIS A 427 1.65 5.45 14.57
C HIS A 427 0.33 4.68 14.66
N PHE A 428 -0.29 4.38 13.52
CA PHE A 428 -1.49 3.55 13.49
C PHE A 428 -1.19 2.13 13.95
N ILE A 429 -0.11 1.53 13.43
CA ILE A 429 0.32 0.18 13.83
C ILE A 429 0.68 0.14 15.32
N GLN A 430 1.48 1.10 15.80
CA GLN A 430 1.87 1.20 17.20
C GLN A 430 0.64 1.34 18.12
N LYS A 431 -0.36 2.15 17.73
CA LYS A 431 -1.61 2.27 18.49
C LYS A 431 -2.33 0.93 18.61
N ILE A 432 -2.40 0.14 17.54
CA ILE A 432 -2.99 -1.21 17.60
C ILE A 432 -2.16 -2.12 18.51
N LEU A 433 -0.84 -2.19 18.31
CA LEU A 433 0.07 -3.03 19.11
C LEU A 433 -0.01 -2.71 20.61
N ALA A 434 -0.13 -1.43 20.98
CA ALA A 434 -0.28 -1.00 22.37
C ALA A 434 -1.58 -1.46 23.05
N THR A 435 -2.63 -1.77 22.26
CA THR A 435 -3.88 -2.29 22.81
C THR A 435 -3.83 -3.79 23.08
N LEU A 436 -3.02 -4.56 22.35
CA LEU A 436 -3.01 -6.03 22.39
C LEU A 436 -2.86 -6.63 23.80
N PRO A 437 -1.95 -6.13 24.67
CA PRO A 437 -1.78 -6.68 26.02
C PRO A 437 -3.01 -6.53 26.93
N LYS A 438 -3.92 -5.60 26.61
CA LYS A 438 -5.13 -5.30 27.40
C LYS A 438 -6.36 -6.09 26.92
N LEU A 439 -6.24 -6.84 25.83
CA LEU A 439 -7.35 -7.57 25.24
C LEU A 439 -7.51 -8.95 25.87
N ASP A 440 -8.76 -9.40 25.97
CA ASP A 440 -9.05 -10.77 26.36
C ASP A 440 -8.66 -11.76 25.24
N SER A 441 -7.75 -12.67 25.57
CA SER A 441 -7.25 -13.72 24.69
C SER A 441 -8.30 -14.74 24.26
N GLN A 442 -9.40 -14.91 25.02
CA GLN A 442 -10.49 -15.81 24.62
C GLN A 442 -11.37 -15.19 23.53
N THR A 443 -11.61 -13.88 23.62
CA THR A 443 -12.33 -13.09 22.62
C THR A 443 -11.50 -12.96 21.34
N TYR A 444 -10.22 -12.58 21.44
CA TYR A 444 -9.33 -12.38 20.29
C TYR A 444 -8.27 -13.48 20.19
N GLN A 445 -8.66 -14.62 19.65
CA GLN A 445 -7.78 -15.81 19.56
C GLN A 445 -6.58 -15.59 18.63
N THR A 446 -6.65 -14.61 17.72
CA THR A 446 -5.58 -14.36 16.75
C THR A 446 -4.55 -13.31 17.21
N ILE A 447 -4.59 -12.84 18.46
CA ILE A 447 -3.63 -11.86 19.02
C ILE A 447 -2.17 -12.19 18.70
N PRO A 448 -1.65 -13.43 18.90
CA PRO A 448 -0.23 -13.72 18.64
C PRO A 448 0.15 -13.51 17.17
N ARG A 449 -0.78 -13.82 16.25
CA ARG A 449 -0.60 -13.62 14.82
C ARG A 449 -0.67 -12.14 14.45
N ILE A 450 -1.60 -11.39 15.06
CA ILE A 450 -1.74 -9.94 14.83
C ILE A 450 -0.47 -9.24 15.31
N GLU A 451 0.02 -9.57 16.52
CA GLU A 451 1.25 -9.00 17.07
C GLU A 451 2.44 -9.26 16.14
N GLY A 452 2.62 -10.49 15.66
CA GLY A 452 3.73 -10.82 14.76
C GLY A 452 3.62 -10.16 13.39
N MET A 453 2.43 -10.14 12.79
CA MET A 453 2.19 -9.51 11.49
C MET A 453 2.40 -7.99 11.56
N LEU A 454 1.80 -7.32 12.55
CA LEU A 454 1.88 -5.87 12.71
C LEU A 454 3.28 -5.41 13.12
N THR A 455 3.98 -6.16 13.97
CA THR A 455 5.37 -5.84 14.28
C THR A 455 6.24 -5.95 13.02
N THR A 456 6.04 -6.98 12.20
CA THR A 456 6.79 -7.12 10.94
C THR A 456 6.45 -6.00 9.95
N ALA A 457 5.19 -5.59 9.85
CA ALA A 457 4.78 -4.46 9.01
C ALA A 457 5.34 -3.11 9.51
N LEU A 458 5.49 -2.92 10.82
CA LEU A 458 6.13 -1.75 11.42
C LEU A 458 7.65 -1.74 11.14
N GLU A 459 8.29 -2.91 11.17
CA GLU A 459 9.71 -3.09 10.83
C GLU A 459 10.02 -2.81 9.35
N GLU A 460 9.03 -2.77 8.45
CA GLU A 460 9.28 -2.55 7.02
C GLU A 460 9.74 -1.14 6.67
N ASP A 461 9.54 -0.17 7.56
CA ASP A 461 10.06 1.19 7.45
C ASP A 461 11.53 1.24 7.90
N LEU A 462 12.44 1.38 6.93
CA LEU A 462 13.89 1.41 7.18
C LEU A 462 14.33 2.64 7.97
N ASP A 463 13.56 3.73 7.98
CA ASP A 463 13.92 4.96 8.68
C ASP A 463 13.54 4.91 10.17
N LEU A 464 12.69 3.96 10.56
CA LEU A 464 12.47 3.58 11.96
C LEU A 464 13.57 2.67 12.50
N THR A 465 14.47 2.17 11.65
CA THR A 465 15.65 1.41 12.07
C THR A 465 16.76 2.39 12.46
N PRO A 466 17.26 2.38 13.70
CA PRO A 466 18.36 3.26 14.09
C PRO A 466 19.60 2.95 13.23
N PRO A 467 20.26 3.98 12.64
CA PRO A 467 21.49 3.77 11.90
C PRO A 467 22.58 3.28 12.86
N THR A 468 23.15 2.11 12.57
CA THR A 468 24.36 1.62 13.24
C THR A 468 25.58 2.36 12.71
N THR A 469 25.83 3.58 13.20
CA THR A 469 27.11 4.25 13.03
C THR A 469 27.71 4.67 14.37
N SER A 470 28.97 4.27 14.53
CA SER A 470 29.98 4.65 15.54
C SER A 470 30.01 3.90 16.90
N SER A 471 31.09 3.13 17.03
CA SER A 471 31.86 2.96 18.25
C SER A 471 32.07 4.28 19.01
N THR A 472 31.76 4.33 20.30
CA THR A 472 32.65 4.72 21.42
C THR A 472 31.92 4.47 22.75
N THR A 473 32.66 3.89 23.69
CA THR A 473 32.47 3.79 25.13
C THR A 473 31.52 4.81 25.79
N SER A 474 30.38 4.31 26.29
CA SER A 474 29.88 4.61 27.65
C SER A 474 28.81 3.60 28.01
N SER A 475 29.17 2.70 28.91
CA SER A 475 28.27 1.80 29.61
C SER A 475 27.26 2.60 30.43
N GLU A 476 26.01 2.64 29.98
CA GLU A 476 24.85 2.81 30.85
C GLU A 476 23.65 2.14 30.18
N THR A 477 23.46 0.87 30.52
CA THR A 477 22.22 0.13 30.29
C THR A 477 21.11 0.77 31.12
N PRO A 478 19.96 1.16 30.54
CA PRO A 478 18.78 1.39 31.37
C PRO A 478 18.40 0.05 31.99
N LYS A 479 18.42 0.00 33.32
CA LYS A 479 17.90 -1.12 34.09
C LYS A 479 16.45 -1.37 33.67
N ALA A 480 16.13 -2.65 33.51
CA ALA A 480 14.78 -3.14 33.33
C ALA A 480 14.00 -2.95 34.64
N ASP A 481 13.51 -1.73 34.87
CA ASP A 481 12.50 -1.43 35.88
C ASP A 481 11.88 -0.07 35.56
N ASP A 482 10.98 -0.05 34.57
CA ASP A 482 9.91 0.95 34.57
C ASP A 482 8.75 0.45 33.72
N THR A 483 7.68 0.03 34.41
CA THR A 483 6.39 -0.29 33.81
C THR A 483 5.63 1.02 33.58
N GLN A 484 6.24 1.97 32.90
CA GLN A 484 5.55 3.16 32.41
C GLN A 484 4.84 2.77 31.13
N SER A 485 3.50 2.80 31.17
CA SER A 485 2.66 2.69 29.98
C SER A 485 3.17 3.68 28.94
N ALA A 486 3.77 3.19 27.85
CA ALA A 486 4.13 4.04 26.73
C ALA A 486 2.84 4.69 26.19
N GLU A 487 2.57 5.92 26.63
CA GLU A 487 1.44 6.70 26.15
C GLU A 487 1.76 7.17 24.73
N TYR A 488 1.22 6.45 23.75
CA TYR A 488 1.27 6.86 22.36
C TYR A 488 0.33 8.05 22.15
N PRO A 489 0.66 8.97 21.21
CA PRO A 489 -0.19 10.12 20.96
C PRO A 489 -1.61 9.67 20.63
N ALA A 490 -2.59 10.29 21.29
CA ALA A 490 -4.01 10.01 21.12
C ALA A 490 -4.43 10.08 19.64
N ILE A 491 -3.83 11.02 18.91
CA ILE A 491 -4.09 11.30 17.49
C ILE A 491 -3.03 10.65 16.60
N ILE A 492 -3.48 9.90 15.59
CA ILE A 492 -2.66 9.38 14.51
C ILE A 492 -2.24 10.56 13.60
N PRO A 493 -0.95 10.93 13.56
CA PRO A 493 -0.45 12.03 12.73
C PRO A 493 -0.72 11.81 11.23
N ARG A 494 -0.80 12.91 10.47
CA ARG A 494 -0.87 12.87 9.00
C ARG A 494 0.53 12.61 8.45
N GLN A 495 0.67 11.67 7.52
CA GLN A 495 1.90 11.53 6.74
C GLN A 495 2.06 12.67 5.73
N ASP A 496 3.31 12.99 5.38
CA ASP A 496 3.61 13.96 4.31
C ASP A 496 3.11 13.39 2.96
N PRO A 497 2.19 14.08 2.26
CA PRO A 497 1.69 13.64 0.95
C PRO A 497 2.76 13.53 -0.14
N ALA A 498 3.91 14.18 0.06
CA ALA A 498 5.08 14.12 -0.83
C ALA A 498 6.00 12.92 -0.55
N LEU A 499 5.74 12.15 0.51
CA LEU A 499 6.59 11.04 0.90
C LEU A 499 6.41 9.88 -0.09
N HIS A 500 7.50 9.53 -0.76
CA HIS A 500 7.61 8.29 -1.54
C HIS A 500 8.30 7.23 -0.69
N GLU A 501 7.95 5.95 -0.89
CA GLU A 501 8.75 4.84 -0.38
C GLU A 501 10.05 4.77 -1.19
N PRO A 502 11.23 5.03 -0.59
CA PRO A 502 12.50 5.01 -1.31
C PRO A 502 12.91 3.59 -1.74
N HIS A 503 12.52 2.56 -0.97
CA HIS A 503 12.96 1.19 -1.19
C HIS A 503 11.75 0.25 -1.29
N PRO A 504 10.90 0.39 -2.33
CA PRO A 504 9.72 -0.45 -2.48
C PRO A 504 10.14 -1.88 -2.83
N PHE A 505 9.27 -2.82 -2.47
CA PHE A 505 9.43 -4.26 -2.65
C PHE A 505 10.44 -4.90 -1.70
N TYR A 506 10.65 -6.20 -1.87
CA TYR A 506 11.53 -7.01 -1.04
C TYR A 506 12.24 -8.07 -1.88
N LEU A 507 13.39 -8.50 -1.37
CA LEU A 507 14.17 -9.60 -1.91
C LEU A 507 13.70 -10.92 -1.28
N ASN A 508 13.79 -12.00 -2.05
CA ASN A 508 13.63 -13.35 -1.53
C ASN A 508 14.96 -14.11 -1.69
N LEU A 509 15.57 -14.54 -0.57
CA LEU A 509 16.92 -15.10 -0.59
C LEU A 509 17.01 -16.41 -1.37
N SER A 510 15.96 -17.24 -1.32
CA SER A 510 15.89 -18.47 -2.12
C SER A 510 15.84 -18.15 -3.62
N ALA A 511 15.17 -17.05 -4.01
CA ALA A 511 15.13 -16.61 -5.40
C ALA A 511 16.50 -16.12 -5.89
N LEU A 512 17.21 -15.32 -5.09
CA LEU A 512 18.57 -14.88 -5.41
C LEU A 512 19.53 -16.06 -5.56
N SER A 513 19.45 -17.00 -4.63
CA SER A 513 20.30 -18.21 -4.62
C SER A 513 20.01 -19.12 -5.81
N LYS A 514 18.73 -19.21 -6.22
CA LYS A 514 18.31 -19.93 -7.43
C LYS A 514 18.94 -19.35 -8.70
N VAL A 515 19.02 -18.03 -8.84
CA VAL A 515 19.66 -17.38 -10.01
C VAL A 515 21.14 -17.80 -10.11
N MET A 516 21.81 -17.95 -8.96
CA MET A 516 23.23 -18.25 -8.88
C MET A 516 23.55 -19.75 -8.76
N HIS A 517 22.53 -20.61 -8.70
CA HIS A 517 22.66 -22.06 -8.50
C HIS A 517 23.49 -22.44 -7.24
N CYS A 518 23.37 -21.67 -6.16
CA CYS A 518 24.05 -21.90 -4.89
C CYS A 518 23.08 -22.31 -3.77
N SER A 519 23.62 -22.70 -2.61
CA SER A 519 22.81 -22.92 -1.41
C SER A 519 22.12 -21.62 -0.98
N THR A 520 20.95 -21.72 -0.35
CA THR A 520 20.22 -20.52 0.11
C THR A 520 20.96 -19.88 1.27
N VAL A 521 21.36 -18.61 1.10
CA VAL A 521 22.00 -17.83 2.17
C VAL A 521 21.07 -17.74 3.39
N PRO A 522 21.52 -18.12 4.60
CA PRO A 522 20.78 -17.88 5.82
C PRO A 522 20.46 -16.40 6.01
N LEU A 523 19.26 -16.09 6.48
CA LEU A 523 18.78 -14.71 6.58
C LEU A 523 19.69 -13.84 7.47
N ASP A 524 20.12 -14.35 8.62
CA ASP A 524 20.97 -13.58 9.54
C ASP A 524 22.37 -13.34 8.96
N GLU A 525 22.92 -14.27 8.18
CA GLU A 525 24.23 -14.09 7.52
C GLU A 525 24.15 -13.06 6.40
N PHE A 526 23.09 -13.11 5.58
CA PHE A 526 22.88 -12.12 4.52
C PHE A 526 22.66 -10.72 5.09
N ARG A 527 21.92 -10.61 6.21
CA ARG A 527 21.77 -9.34 6.96
C ARG A 527 23.13 -8.88 7.51
N GLY A 528 23.90 -9.78 8.12
CA GLY A 528 25.25 -9.50 8.60
C GLY A 528 26.14 -8.93 7.49
N ALA A 529 26.11 -9.55 6.32
CA ALA A 529 26.82 -9.08 5.13
C ALA A 529 26.44 -7.65 4.76
N LEU A 530 25.15 -7.33 4.62
CA LEU A 530 24.69 -5.98 4.30
C LEU A 530 25.09 -4.94 5.36
N HIS A 531 24.91 -5.26 6.64
CA HIS A 531 25.25 -4.35 7.73
C HIS A 531 26.77 -4.14 7.84
N SER A 532 27.60 -5.13 7.51
CA SER A 532 29.07 -5.01 7.53
C SER A 532 29.59 -3.96 6.55
N ILE A 533 28.84 -3.69 5.48
CA ILE A 533 29.15 -2.70 4.45
C ILE A 533 28.23 -1.45 4.52
N GLY A 534 27.52 -1.27 5.64
CA GLY A 534 26.76 -0.05 5.93
C GLY A 534 25.34 0.03 5.39
N TYR A 535 24.80 -1.04 4.81
CA TYR A 535 23.40 -1.08 4.35
C TYR A 535 22.45 -1.58 5.44
N ARG A 536 21.25 -1.01 5.46
CA ARG A 536 20.18 -1.40 6.38
C ARG A 536 19.38 -2.56 5.81
N SER A 537 18.79 -3.34 6.70
CA SER A 537 17.89 -4.41 6.28
C SER A 537 16.78 -4.70 7.28
N THR A 538 15.59 -5.01 6.78
CA THR A 538 14.40 -5.37 7.58
C THR A 538 13.69 -6.57 6.97
N ARG A 539 12.75 -7.17 7.71
CA ARG A 539 11.90 -8.25 7.19
C ARG A 539 10.75 -7.66 6.41
N SER A 540 10.14 -8.45 5.52
CA SER A 540 8.83 -8.09 4.96
C SER A 540 7.73 -9.00 5.49
N HIS A 541 6.57 -8.42 5.77
CA HIS A 541 5.37 -9.13 6.23
C HIS A 541 4.78 -10.03 5.12
N ALA A 542 5.01 -9.68 3.85
CA ALA A 542 4.31 -10.29 2.72
C ALA A 542 4.71 -11.76 2.44
N LYS A 543 5.95 -12.16 2.78
CA LYS A 543 6.47 -13.52 2.55
C LYS A 543 7.48 -13.92 3.63
N PRO A 544 7.54 -15.22 4.01
CA PRO A 544 8.68 -15.76 4.74
C PRO A 544 9.98 -15.64 3.95
N ASN A 545 11.12 -15.50 4.64
CA ASN A 545 12.44 -15.30 4.05
C ASN A 545 12.52 -14.11 3.07
N ALA A 546 11.63 -13.13 3.22
CA ALA A 546 11.67 -11.88 2.49
C ALA A 546 12.31 -10.78 3.33
N MET A 547 13.12 -9.94 2.68
CA MET A 547 13.77 -8.81 3.33
C MET A 547 13.78 -7.56 2.45
N ARG A 548 13.73 -6.40 3.10
CA ARG A 548 13.95 -5.11 2.49
C ARG A 548 15.35 -4.62 2.80
N THR A 549 15.90 -3.79 1.93
CA THR A 549 17.21 -3.16 2.11
C THR A 549 17.31 -1.91 1.26
N ASP A 550 18.15 -0.96 1.68
CA ASP A 550 18.57 0.19 0.89
C ASP A 550 19.79 -0.12 -0.02
N ALA A 551 20.28 -1.36 -0.03
CA ALA A 551 21.33 -1.80 -0.93
C ALA A 551 20.85 -1.87 -2.38
N PRO A 552 21.57 -1.26 -3.35
CA PRO A 552 21.25 -1.40 -4.76
C PRO A 552 21.56 -2.83 -5.26
N PHE A 553 20.94 -3.23 -6.37
CA PHE A 553 21.15 -4.58 -6.94
C PHE A 553 22.60 -4.90 -7.28
N SER A 554 23.41 -3.89 -7.64
CA SER A 554 24.85 -4.07 -7.87
C SER A 554 25.58 -4.61 -6.63
N VAL A 555 25.18 -4.12 -5.44
CA VAL A 555 25.70 -4.59 -4.14
C VAL A 555 25.08 -5.93 -3.75
N ILE A 556 23.78 -6.11 -3.92
CA ILE A 556 23.09 -7.38 -3.63
C ILE A 556 23.76 -8.53 -4.41
N TRP A 557 24.05 -8.33 -5.69
CA TRP A 557 24.75 -9.34 -6.49
C TRP A 557 26.21 -9.51 -6.09
N GLU A 558 26.88 -8.50 -5.53
CA GLU A 558 28.22 -8.66 -4.96
C GLU A 558 28.18 -9.53 -3.71
N VAL A 559 27.23 -9.29 -2.80
CA VAL A 559 27.01 -10.14 -1.62
C VAL A 559 26.78 -11.59 -2.04
N MET A 560 25.96 -11.84 -3.07
CA MET A 560 25.75 -13.20 -3.58
C MET A 560 27.01 -13.81 -4.22
N ARG A 561 27.86 -13.03 -4.90
CA ARG A 561 29.15 -13.52 -5.42
C ARG A 561 30.11 -13.88 -4.29
N GLU A 562 30.20 -13.05 -3.27
CA GLU A 562 31.04 -13.31 -2.09
C GLU A 562 30.54 -14.49 -1.27
N TRP A 563 29.22 -14.71 -1.20
CA TRP A 563 28.65 -15.92 -0.60
C TRP A 563 29.16 -17.18 -1.29
N ILE A 564 29.15 -17.19 -2.62
CA ILE A 564 29.65 -18.33 -3.40
C ILE A 564 31.16 -18.51 -3.20
N ARG A 565 31.92 -17.41 -3.14
CA ARG A 565 33.37 -17.47 -2.96
C ARG A 565 33.77 -17.96 -1.56
N GLN A 566 33.09 -17.50 -0.51
CA GLN A 566 33.47 -17.73 0.88
C GLN A 566 32.83 -19.01 1.46
N GLU A 567 31.53 -19.22 1.23
CA GLU A 567 30.73 -20.18 2.01
C GLU A 567 30.04 -21.26 1.15
N SER A 568 29.69 -20.96 -0.11
CA SER A 568 29.00 -21.90 -1.00
C SER A 568 29.60 -22.00 -2.42
N PRO A 569 30.84 -22.50 -2.59
CA PRO A 569 31.44 -22.67 -3.90
C PRO A 569 30.61 -23.56 -4.83
N ILE A 570 30.44 -23.09 -6.07
CA ILE A 570 29.75 -23.82 -7.14
C ILE A 570 30.75 -24.36 -8.16
N LYS A 571 30.41 -25.45 -8.86
CA LYS A 571 31.23 -25.95 -9.96
C LYS A 571 31.11 -25.00 -11.15
N GLU A 572 32.20 -24.79 -11.90
CA GLU A 572 32.17 -23.92 -13.09
C GLU A 572 31.11 -24.35 -14.13
N THR A 573 30.81 -25.65 -14.21
CA THR A 573 29.79 -26.22 -15.10
C THR A 573 28.35 -26.03 -14.60
N SER A 574 28.15 -25.56 -13.36
CA SER A 574 26.81 -25.38 -12.77
C SER A 574 26.03 -24.24 -13.41
N LEU A 575 26.73 -23.20 -13.91
CA LEU A 575 26.11 -22.07 -14.59
C LEU A 575 26.29 -22.21 -16.10
N LYS A 576 25.17 -22.46 -16.80
CA LYS A 576 25.19 -22.55 -18.27
C LYS A 576 25.44 -21.16 -18.89
N PRO A 577 26.27 -21.06 -19.94
CA PRO A 577 26.42 -19.82 -20.71
C PRO A 577 25.05 -19.27 -21.16
N GLY A 578 24.90 -17.94 -21.12
CA GLY A 578 23.65 -17.26 -21.45
C GLY A 578 22.60 -17.23 -20.33
N THR A 579 22.83 -17.87 -19.18
CA THR A 579 21.96 -17.71 -18.00
C THR A 579 22.28 -16.41 -17.26
N ALA A 580 21.30 -15.88 -16.51
CA ALA A 580 21.49 -14.68 -15.71
C ALA A 580 22.61 -14.84 -14.67
N GLY A 581 22.67 -15.99 -13.98
CA GLY A 581 23.73 -16.29 -13.02
C GLY A 581 25.13 -16.30 -13.64
N ALA A 582 25.29 -16.85 -14.86
CA ALA A 582 26.56 -16.83 -15.57
C ALA A 582 27.05 -15.40 -15.86
N VAL A 583 26.16 -14.52 -16.33
CA VAL A 583 26.50 -13.10 -16.59
C VAL A 583 26.87 -12.36 -15.30
N ILE A 584 26.17 -12.66 -14.20
CA ILE A 584 26.44 -12.06 -12.89
C ILE A 584 27.79 -12.53 -12.33
N MET A 585 28.12 -13.82 -12.47
CA MET A 585 29.42 -14.39 -12.04
C MET A 585 30.59 -13.94 -12.91
N ALA A 586 30.37 -13.67 -14.20
CA ALA A 586 31.40 -13.12 -15.08
C ALA A 586 31.95 -11.78 -14.58
N LYS A 587 31.15 -11.01 -13.82
CA LYS A 587 31.54 -9.74 -13.20
C LYS A 587 32.21 -9.89 -11.82
N SER A 588 32.59 -11.10 -11.41
CA SER A 588 33.26 -11.33 -10.11
C SER A 588 34.66 -10.72 -10.06
N ARG A 589 35.13 -10.39 -8.85
CA ARG A 589 36.49 -9.85 -8.62
C ARG A 589 37.57 -10.73 -9.25
N ASP A 590 37.47 -12.03 -9.09
CA ASP A 590 38.46 -12.98 -9.60
C ASP A 590 38.48 -12.98 -11.13
N ASN A 591 37.31 -12.86 -11.78
CA ASN A 591 37.22 -12.77 -13.24
C ASN A 591 37.66 -11.39 -13.75
N LEU A 592 37.32 -10.30 -13.04
CA LEU A 592 37.78 -8.95 -13.38
C LEU A 592 39.30 -8.81 -13.24
N ARG A 593 39.91 -9.42 -12.22
CA ARG A 593 41.37 -9.48 -12.06
C ARG A 593 42.05 -10.33 -13.14
N LYS A 594 41.39 -11.37 -13.65
CA LYS A 594 41.86 -12.15 -14.80
C LYS A 594 41.69 -11.39 -16.13
N LEU A 595 40.67 -10.53 -16.24
CA LEU A 595 40.41 -9.68 -17.42
C LEU A 595 41.41 -8.52 -17.61
N ASP A 596 42.18 -8.15 -16.59
CA ASP A 596 43.28 -7.18 -16.71
C ASP A 596 44.45 -7.73 -17.58
N ASP A 597 44.45 -9.03 -17.91
CA ASP A 597 45.27 -9.57 -19.01
C ASP A 597 44.66 -9.16 -20.37
N LYS A 598 45.37 -8.27 -21.08
CA LYS A 598 44.97 -7.72 -22.38
C LYS A 598 44.61 -8.77 -23.45
N ASP A 599 45.01 -10.02 -23.28
CA ASP A 599 44.70 -11.09 -24.23
C ASP A 599 43.35 -11.77 -23.97
N GLN A 600 42.85 -11.74 -22.72
CA GLN A 600 41.63 -12.45 -22.35
C GLN A 600 40.35 -11.65 -22.67
N TRP A 601 40.38 -10.32 -22.57
CA TRP A 601 39.24 -9.48 -22.99
C TRP A 601 39.02 -9.51 -24.50
N LEU A 602 40.10 -9.53 -25.30
CA LEU A 602 40.03 -9.70 -26.76
C LEU A 602 39.44 -11.05 -27.12
N SER A 603 39.81 -12.11 -26.40
CA SER A 603 39.23 -13.44 -26.57
C SER A 603 37.74 -13.44 -26.28
N LEU A 604 37.30 -12.85 -25.16
CA LEU A 604 35.88 -12.83 -24.77
C LEU A 604 35.03 -11.97 -25.69
N LEU A 605 35.52 -10.80 -26.09
CA LEU A 605 34.86 -9.96 -27.10
C LEU A 605 34.76 -10.70 -28.43
N LYS A 606 35.82 -11.39 -28.86
CA LYS A 606 35.82 -12.21 -30.06
C LYS A 606 34.76 -13.33 -29.98
N THR A 607 34.68 -14.04 -28.86
CA THR A 607 33.68 -15.11 -28.67
C THR A 607 32.25 -14.56 -28.67
N ASP A 608 31.99 -13.44 -27.99
CA ASP A 608 30.68 -12.79 -27.94
C ASP A 608 30.25 -12.25 -29.32
N LEU A 609 31.18 -11.66 -30.08
CA LEU A 609 30.91 -11.19 -31.44
C LEU A 609 30.64 -12.34 -32.40
N LEU A 610 31.38 -13.46 -32.29
CA LEU A 610 31.13 -14.65 -33.09
C LEU A 610 29.75 -15.25 -32.79
N ALA A 611 29.37 -15.35 -31.51
CA ALA A 611 28.05 -15.81 -31.11
C ALA A 611 26.92 -14.84 -31.55
N ALA A 612 27.18 -13.53 -31.55
CA ALA A 612 26.25 -12.52 -32.07
C ALA A 612 26.02 -12.68 -33.58
N VAL A 613 27.08 -12.94 -34.34
CA VAL A 613 27.04 -13.18 -35.79
C VAL A 613 26.31 -14.50 -36.12
N GLU A 614 26.60 -15.57 -35.38
CA GLU A 614 25.95 -16.88 -35.60
C GLU A 614 24.46 -16.89 -35.24
N SER A 615 24.03 -16.05 -34.30
CA SER A 615 22.65 -16.01 -33.80
C SER A 615 21.82 -14.84 -34.34
N GLY A 616 22.40 -13.96 -35.14
CA GLY A 616 21.76 -12.77 -35.69
C GLY A 616 20.68 -13.13 -36.72
N ARG A 617 19.45 -12.66 -36.52
CA ARG A 617 18.34 -12.95 -37.45
C ARG A 617 18.22 -11.92 -38.57
N ASP A 618 18.57 -10.67 -38.28
CA ASP A 618 18.59 -9.55 -39.21
C ASP A 618 19.68 -8.55 -38.80
N ILE A 619 19.93 -7.56 -39.67
CA ILE A 619 21.00 -6.57 -39.50
C ILE A 619 20.79 -5.72 -38.24
N THR A 620 19.55 -5.41 -37.87
CA THR A 620 19.23 -4.57 -36.71
C THR A 620 19.47 -5.32 -35.39
N ASP A 621 19.05 -6.59 -35.34
CA ASP A 621 19.31 -7.53 -34.25
C ASP A 621 20.82 -7.81 -34.10
N LEU A 622 21.54 -7.97 -35.22
CA LEU A 622 22.98 -8.14 -35.22
C LEU A 622 23.71 -6.90 -34.67
N VAL A 623 23.35 -5.71 -35.14
CA VAL A 623 23.92 -4.44 -34.64
C VAL A 623 23.68 -4.30 -33.14
N THR A 624 22.45 -4.58 -32.67
CA THR A 624 22.11 -4.52 -31.24
C THR A 624 22.94 -5.51 -30.41
N LYS A 625 23.14 -6.74 -30.91
CA LYS A 625 23.96 -7.76 -30.22
C LYS A 625 25.44 -7.40 -30.21
N VAL A 626 25.96 -6.84 -31.29
CA VAL A 626 27.34 -6.35 -31.40
C VAL A 626 27.57 -5.15 -30.47
N GLU A 627 26.66 -4.18 -30.45
CA GLU A 627 26.71 -3.03 -29.54
C GLU A 627 26.64 -3.47 -28.07
N ALA A 628 25.78 -4.43 -27.76
CA ALA A 628 25.71 -5.00 -26.42
C ALA A 628 27.00 -5.74 -26.03
N SER A 629 27.68 -6.40 -26.98
CA SER A 629 28.98 -7.08 -26.76
C SER A 629 30.12 -6.07 -26.53
N LEU A 630 30.12 -4.96 -27.27
CA LEU A 630 31.07 -3.86 -27.08
C LEU A 630 30.83 -3.10 -25.78
N TYR A 631 29.57 -2.98 -25.35
CA TYR A 631 29.22 -2.39 -24.05
C TYR A 631 29.65 -3.30 -22.89
N ARG A 632 29.40 -4.61 -22.99
CA ARG A 632 29.83 -5.61 -21.98
C ARG A 632 31.35 -5.71 -21.82
N SER A 633 32.11 -5.44 -22.88
CA SER A 633 33.57 -5.46 -22.87
C SER A 633 34.22 -4.14 -22.41
N GLY A 634 33.43 -3.10 -22.09
CA GLY A 634 33.96 -1.83 -21.57
C GLY A 634 34.54 -0.85 -22.63
N SER A 635 34.49 -1.19 -23.92
CA SER A 635 35.16 -0.42 -25.00
C SER A 635 34.60 0.99 -25.24
N ARG A 636 33.41 1.34 -24.75
CA ARG A 636 32.87 2.71 -24.92
C ARG A 636 33.60 3.78 -24.09
N GLN A 637 34.38 3.40 -23.07
CA GLN A 637 35.19 4.38 -22.31
C GLN A 637 36.56 4.67 -22.95
N ALA A 638 37.06 3.81 -23.84
CA ALA A 638 38.38 3.96 -24.46
C ALA A 638 38.36 4.68 -25.82
N TRP A 639 37.21 4.77 -26.50
CA TRP A 639 37.12 5.38 -27.82
C TRP A 639 36.66 6.83 -27.76
N LYS A 640 37.61 7.75 -27.57
CA LYS A 640 37.47 9.13 -28.05
C LYS A 640 38.04 9.17 -29.48
N PRO A 641 37.31 9.64 -30.50
CA PRO A 641 37.92 9.90 -31.80
C PRO A 641 38.95 11.03 -31.61
N SER A 642 40.21 10.73 -31.86
CA SER A 642 41.27 11.74 -31.93
C SER A 642 40.99 12.64 -33.15
N ALA A 643 40.76 13.92 -32.88
CA ALA A 643 40.74 14.94 -33.91
C ALA A 643 42.12 15.03 -34.60
N GLY A 644 42.11 15.16 -35.93
CA GLY A 644 43.28 15.51 -36.73
C GLY A 644 42.87 15.95 -38.14
N SER A 645 42.92 17.28 -38.35
CA SER A 645 43.10 18.07 -39.59
C SER A 645 42.30 17.68 -40.85
N SER A 646 41.61 18.53 -41.61
CA SER A 646 41.54 19.99 -41.84
C SER A 646 40.26 20.19 -42.72
N GLU A 647 39.43 21.21 -42.60
CA GLU A 647 39.55 22.51 -43.30
C GLU A 647 38.35 23.41 -42.90
N THR A 648 38.65 24.64 -42.49
CA THR A 648 37.98 25.93 -42.78
C THR A 648 36.45 25.98 -43.04
N GLN A 649 35.66 26.60 -42.15
CA GLN A 649 35.16 28.00 -42.27
C GLN A 649 34.01 28.36 -41.31
N SER A 650 34.12 29.60 -40.78
CA SER A 650 33.10 30.55 -40.28
C SER A 650 32.27 30.25 -39.01
N GLU A 651 32.63 30.94 -37.93
CA GLU A 651 31.73 31.38 -36.84
C GLU A 651 30.65 32.37 -37.35
N PRO A 652 29.58 32.59 -36.57
CA PRO A 652 29.59 33.80 -35.73
C PRO A 652 29.18 33.55 -34.27
N GLN A 653 29.90 34.20 -33.35
CA GLN A 653 29.58 34.33 -31.93
C GLN A 653 28.22 35.01 -31.66
N PRO A 654 27.65 34.80 -30.47
CA PRO A 654 27.48 35.93 -29.57
C PRO A 654 27.97 35.71 -28.13
N GLN A 655 28.19 36.85 -27.48
CA GLN A 655 28.97 37.19 -26.30
C GLN A 655 28.53 36.61 -24.94
N PRO A 656 29.42 36.68 -23.92
CA PRO A 656 29.23 36.06 -22.60
C PRO A 656 28.44 36.97 -21.66
N SER A 657 27.62 36.38 -20.81
CA SER A 657 27.16 37.03 -19.57
C SER A 657 27.53 36.17 -18.37
N ALA A 658 28.18 36.84 -17.43
CA ALA A 658 28.85 36.28 -16.27
C ALA A 658 27.85 35.94 -15.17
N GLU A 659 27.99 34.75 -14.57
CA GLU A 659 27.47 34.48 -13.24
C GLU A 659 28.57 33.86 -12.38
N ASN A 660 28.84 34.53 -11.27
CA ASN A 660 29.81 34.22 -10.23
C ASN A 660 29.54 32.85 -9.60
N GLU A 661 30.54 31.97 -9.67
CA GLU A 661 30.66 30.82 -8.80
C GLU A 661 31.00 31.26 -7.38
N SER A 662 30.04 31.17 -6.46
CA SER A 662 30.33 31.04 -5.03
C SER A 662 30.27 29.56 -4.64
N GLN A 663 31.45 28.99 -4.44
CA GLN A 663 31.73 27.65 -3.98
C GLN A 663 30.90 27.29 -2.74
N SER A 664 30.15 26.18 -2.80
CA SER A 664 29.89 25.35 -1.63
C SER A 664 30.24 23.90 -1.96
N SER A 665 31.17 23.38 -1.18
CA SER A 665 31.78 22.07 -1.27
C SER A 665 30.78 20.96 -1.00
N SER A 666 30.46 20.16 -2.03
CA SER A 666 30.10 18.75 -1.85
C SER A 666 31.10 17.92 -2.64
N ALA A 667 32.09 17.39 -1.94
CA ALA A 667 32.98 16.39 -2.48
C ALA A 667 32.10 15.19 -2.90
N LYS A 668 32.00 14.96 -4.20
CA LYS A 668 31.46 13.72 -4.76
C LYS A 668 32.41 12.60 -4.33
N ASP A 669 32.04 11.90 -3.27
CA ASP A 669 32.68 10.64 -2.90
C ASP A 669 32.48 9.67 -4.07
N LYS A 670 33.57 9.32 -4.75
CA LYS A 670 33.57 8.24 -5.73
C LYS A 670 33.36 6.95 -4.95
N SER A 671 32.12 6.49 -4.81
CA SER A 671 31.87 5.19 -4.19
C SER A 671 32.72 4.13 -4.90
N ALA A 672 33.52 3.40 -4.12
CA ALA A 672 34.39 2.37 -4.66
C ALA A 672 33.56 1.33 -5.42
N HIS A 673 34.10 0.77 -6.51
CA HIS A 673 33.39 -0.22 -7.31
C HIS A 673 32.86 -1.35 -6.39
N PRO A 674 31.61 -1.83 -6.50
CA PRO A 674 31.04 -2.78 -5.53
C PRO A 674 31.91 -4.00 -5.30
N SER A 675 32.61 -4.44 -6.34
CA SER A 675 33.54 -5.55 -6.23
C SER A 675 34.65 -5.29 -5.20
N SER A 676 35.05 -4.07 -4.88
CA SER A 676 36.09 -3.76 -3.89
C SER A 676 35.66 -3.86 -2.42
N LEU A 677 34.38 -4.12 -2.14
CA LEU A 677 33.84 -4.20 -0.79
C LEU A 677 34.35 -5.45 -0.04
N GLU A 678 34.70 -5.28 1.24
CA GLU A 678 35.03 -6.39 2.14
C GLU A 678 33.75 -6.86 2.84
N ILE A 679 33.15 -7.94 2.33
CA ILE A 679 31.87 -8.47 2.82
C ILE A 679 32.12 -9.57 3.86
N LYS A 680 31.49 -9.44 5.04
CA LYS A 680 31.58 -10.40 6.14
C LYS A 680 30.21 -10.97 6.48
N PHE A 681 30.05 -12.29 6.37
CA PHE A 681 28.83 -13.00 6.74
C PHE A 681 28.77 -13.23 8.25
N ASP A 682 28.53 -12.17 9.03
CA ASP A 682 28.43 -12.25 10.49
C ASP A 682 26.96 -12.45 10.94
N PRO A 683 26.55 -13.67 11.35
CA PRO A 683 25.19 -13.90 11.81
C PRO A 683 24.87 -13.21 13.15
N ALA A 684 25.87 -12.87 13.97
CA ALA A 684 25.65 -12.12 15.20
C ALA A 684 25.27 -10.67 14.88
N LEU A 685 25.93 -10.05 13.90
CA LEU A 685 25.57 -8.72 13.40
C LEU A 685 24.15 -8.71 12.80
N GLY A 686 23.80 -9.73 12.02
CA GLY A 686 22.44 -9.87 11.48
C GLY A 686 21.35 -10.04 12.54
N ARG A 687 21.62 -10.83 13.59
CA ARG A 687 20.72 -10.98 14.75
C ARG A 687 20.60 -9.71 15.57
N ALA A 688 21.69 -8.97 15.79
CA ALA A 688 21.68 -7.70 16.49
C ALA A 688 20.79 -6.68 15.78
N ALA A 689 20.89 -6.60 14.45
CA ALA A 689 20.01 -5.78 13.64
C ALA A 689 18.52 -6.17 13.77
N SER A 690 18.20 -7.46 13.89
CA SER A 690 16.82 -7.91 14.13
C SER A 690 16.36 -7.62 15.57
N ALA A 691 17.24 -7.74 16.55
CA ALA A 691 16.96 -7.54 17.97
C ALA A 691 16.74 -6.06 18.33
N ALA A 692 17.26 -5.14 17.51
CA ALA A 692 16.98 -3.71 17.62
C ALA A 692 15.48 -3.38 17.51
N HIS A 693 14.71 -4.23 16.82
CA HIS A 693 13.28 -4.01 16.59
C HIS A 693 12.38 -4.76 17.59
N SER A 694 12.69 -6.02 17.91
CA SER A 694 11.95 -6.78 18.92
C SER A 694 12.76 -7.95 19.46
N LYS A 695 12.94 -8.01 20.79
CA LYS A 695 13.52 -9.16 21.49
C LYS A 695 12.52 -10.31 21.69
N LYS A 696 11.23 -10.09 21.37
CA LYS A 696 10.16 -11.06 21.61
C LYS A 696 10.09 -12.08 20.46
N ARG A 697 9.83 -13.35 20.80
CA ARG A 697 9.51 -14.38 19.81
C ARG A 697 8.07 -14.16 19.32
N LEU A 698 7.90 -13.77 18.05
CA LEU A 698 6.59 -13.46 17.47
C LEU A 698 6.19 -14.49 16.41
N VAL A 699 4.87 -14.74 16.31
CA VAL A 699 4.28 -15.55 15.25
C VAL A 699 4.08 -14.68 14.01
N ARG A 700 5.14 -14.54 13.21
CA ARG A 700 5.17 -13.63 12.05
C ARG A 700 4.48 -14.20 10.82
N TYR A 701 4.72 -15.49 10.57
CA TYR A 701 4.16 -16.22 9.44
C TYR A 701 3.47 -17.46 9.96
N GLN A 702 2.31 -17.77 9.38
CA GLN A 702 1.58 -18.96 9.75
C GLN A 702 2.23 -20.15 9.04
N ILE A 703 2.79 -21.08 9.82
CA ILE A 703 3.27 -22.37 9.33
C ILE A 703 2.05 -23.30 9.34
N ASN A 704 1.63 -23.79 8.15
CA ASN A 704 0.43 -24.58 7.86
C ASN A 704 -0.30 -25.14 9.11
N PRO A 705 -1.38 -24.49 9.57
CA PRO A 705 -1.91 -24.71 10.90
C PRO A 705 -2.84 -25.93 11.00
N ARG A 706 -3.45 -26.41 9.89
CA ARG A 706 -4.40 -27.56 9.86
C ARG A 706 -4.45 -28.23 8.48
N ALA A 707 -4.97 -29.46 8.42
CA ALA A 707 -5.40 -30.10 7.18
C ALA A 707 -6.44 -29.21 6.46
N ASN A 708 -6.37 -29.12 5.14
CA ASN A 708 -7.23 -28.27 4.28
C ASN A 708 -6.95 -26.76 4.34
N TRP A 709 -5.71 -26.36 4.65
CA TRP A 709 -5.28 -24.96 4.57
C TRP A 709 -5.23 -24.46 3.11
N GLY A 710 -6.14 -23.56 2.75
CA GLY A 710 -6.26 -22.93 1.42
C GLY A 710 -7.72 -22.76 0.99
N PRO A 711 -7.98 -22.22 -0.22
CA PRO A 711 -9.31 -22.32 -0.83
C PRO A 711 -9.73 -23.79 -0.86
N LEU A 712 -10.93 -24.12 -0.38
CA LEU A 712 -11.41 -25.51 -0.21
C LEU A 712 -11.22 -26.38 -1.47
N ASN A 713 -11.25 -25.77 -2.65
CA ASN A 713 -10.99 -26.42 -3.95
C ASN A 713 -9.56 -26.99 -4.11
N ARG A 714 -8.62 -26.68 -3.21
CA ARG A 714 -7.20 -27.09 -3.26
C ARG A 714 -6.76 -27.92 -2.06
N ALA A 715 -7.66 -28.23 -1.14
CA ALA A 715 -7.37 -29.10 0.00
C ALA A 715 -7.16 -30.55 -0.48
N SER A 716 -6.01 -31.15 -0.16
CA SER A 716 -5.73 -32.55 -0.49
C SER A 716 -6.61 -33.47 0.36
N VAL A 717 -7.44 -34.27 -0.32
CA VAL A 717 -8.22 -35.36 0.28
C VAL A 717 -7.23 -36.41 0.82
N THR A 718 -6.99 -36.41 2.12
CA THR A 718 -6.61 -37.65 2.80
C THR A 718 -7.90 -38.37 3.18
N GLN A 719 -8.11 -39.54 2.56
CA GLN A 719 -9.18 -40.48 2.87
C GLN A 719 -9.16 -40.91 4.33
#